data_AF-B9WKH8-F1
#
_entry.id   AF-B9WKH8-F1
#
_cell.length_a   1.000
_cell.length_b   1.000
_cell.length_c   1.000
_cell.angle_alpha   90.00
_cell.angle_beta   90.00
_cell.angle_gamma   90.00
#
_symmetry.space_group_name_H-M   'P 1'
#
loop_
_entity.id
_entity.type
_entity.pdbx_description
1 polymer ?
#
loop_
_entity_poly.entity_id
_entity_poly.type
_entity_poly.pdbx_seq_one_letter_code
_entity_poly.pdbx_strand_id
1 'polypeptide(L)'
;MSSKRIDVELFTRLAKLPEDVIYIIIDYVPRSVQRQLLQFVEIRKVVVSCYISNVEISGHDYRSFDFDEYPFVPNPFEEFAFENSPLQERPVKMKLENLKKAIKQWKIYPKKVHFTSLQDLVAVHNSFPELLLKAHDINGVFDKHVNDTKTDNASALTRRNLSYGSLELRNFGTDFLTGKKKLPEKISSLTLSETHVNEFNFEGLKLLRAEIHSEFNNRREVVFPPDLKVLEVKLFGEKRLNIPSNLVCLNITGDNSKLDLVGGLMNKLIFLFISSHTIRSFSETGINAPNLTSLTLLECYRLTNFGIVKTFKHLKYLSMVGARFPVELFDGISLPNLSNFLCNGNGAQNHVSEWDDFNEITRKINNSTIKFPPKLEDLALADLVVPRNVVYTFDLPSSLKKLHFEKVPINYSRFQFTKNLEEISLELPEVKFDKNWVIPPTARYVGIVAERVEFKSLDMLYRLPEGLEELQIKAISQGKILPLQKKIKWPSSMKGFTLIRFDVDYKTFEMFNFKESKLEHISLYRGKLGKLNVDALPVTLKFLSLVRMGITKLPDSMVKLKNLHSMCLRRNHLRGMTPVKLPIGSLHFLDVCRCDLTSISPFLSSMLEKGKENSPLNVSAVNNWYLNVRDVRRMLNKLKNFTITVSTFDEDLIETCRYSARLSCEETHYNENPEETDYSDDDGNSEDELYYGSQDSDDGFDLHNGLDENDNFFGGYGYENPDNVFHEMFRAMMRNGDID
;
A
#
# COMPACT_ATOMS: atom_id res chain seq x y z
N MET A 1 7.01 35.87 10.16
CA MET A 1 6.18 36.57 11.18
C MET A 1 6.23 35.71 12.45
N SER A 2 7.17 35.94 13.38
CA SER A 2 7.07 36.76 14.61
C SER A 2 5.87 36.44 15.53
N SER A 3 6.18 36.07 16.78
CA SER A 3 5.34 35.99 17.99
C SER A 3 4.55 34.70 18.29
N LYS A 4 5.22 33.71 18.90
CA LYS A 4 4.62 32.72 19.82
C LYS A 4 4.17 33.40 21.14
N ARG A 5 3.11 34.21 21.11
CA ARG A 5 2.37 34.58 22.32
C ARG A 5 1.05 33.84 22.28
N ILE A 6 0.86 32.93 23.24
CA ILE A 6 -0.42 32.28 23.45
C ILE A 6 -1.44 33.39 23.74
N ASP A 7 -2.49 33.47 22.93
CA ASP A 7 -3.50 34.52 23.03
C ASP A 7 -4.38 34.26 24.27
N VAL A 8 -3.96 34.82 25.41
CA VAL A 8 -4.69 34.71 26.69
C VAL A 8 -6.11 35.28 26.57
N GLU A 9 -6.33 36.23 25.66
CA GLU A 9 -7.65 36.82 25.44
C GLU A 9 -8.61 35.82 24.78
N LEU A 10 -8.11 34.96 23.87
CA LEU A 10 -8.88 33.88 23.26
C LEU A 10 -9.39 32.89 24.32
N PHE A 11 -8.53 32.44 25.23
CA PHE A 11 -8.92 31.49 26.28
C PHE A 11 -9.84 32.10 27.34
N THR A 12 -9.68 33.39 27.63
CA THR A 12 -10.60 34.14 28.49
C THR A 12 -12.00 34.25 27.86
N ARG A 13 -12.09 34.37 26.53
CA ARG A 13 -13.38 34.33 25.81
C ARG A 13 -13.94 32.92 25.75
N LEU A 14 -13.10 31.90 25.54
CA LEU A 14 -13.49 30.50 25.55
C LEU A 14 -14.14 30.11 26.88
N ALA A 15 -13.58 30.58 28.01
CA ALA A 15 -14.12 30.36 29.35
C ALA A 15 -15.51 30.96 29.60
N LYS A 16 -16.00 31.86 28.75
CA LYS A 16 -17.34 32.44 28.85
C LYS A 16 -18.42 31.61 28.15
N LEU A 17 -18.02 30.58 27.40
CA LEU A 17 -18.96 29.69 26.74
C LEU A 17 -19.57 28.69 27.72
N PRO A 18 -20.75 28.12 27.42
CA PRO A 18 -21.30 26.99 28.15
C PRO A 18 -20.32 25.80 28.21
N GLU A 19 -20.29 25.09 29.34
CA GLU A 19 -19.30 24.02 29.62
C GLU A 19 -19.36 22.87 28.59
N ASP A 20 -20.54 22.55 28.07
CA ASP A 20 -20.78 21.59 26.99
C ASP A 20 -20.17 22.03 25.66
N VAL A 21 -20.25 23.32 25.35
CA VAL A 21 -19.62 23.90 24.15
C VAL A 21 -18.11 23.88 24.28
N ILE A 22 -17.57 24.25 25.46
CA ILE A 22 -16.12 24.17 25.73
C ILE A 22 -15.65 22.72 25.62
N TYR A 23 -16.42 21.76 26.15
CA TYR A 23 -16.12 20.34 26.06
C TYR A 23 -15.98 19.90 24.61
N ILE A 24 -16.98 20.20 23.76
CA ILE A 24 -16.92 19.88 22.32
C ILE A 24 -15.67 20.49 21.69
N ILE A 25 -15.41 21.77 21.92
CA ILE A 25 -14.24 22.46 21.35
C ILE A 25 -12.94 21.75 21.75
N ILE A 26 -12.77 21.43 23.03
CA ILE A 26 -11.54 20.79 23.54
C ILE A 26 -11.42 19.35 23.07
N ASP A 27 -12.52 18.60 22.94
CA ASP A 27 -12.55 17.22 22.45
C ASP A 27 -12.02 17.11 21.00
N TYR A 28 -12.15 18.18 20.19
CA TYR A 28 -11.55 18.29 18.86
C TYR A 28 -10.10 18.80 18.84
N VAL A 29 -9.55 19.24 19.98
CA VAL A 29 -8.14 19.69 20.06
C VAL A 29 -7.22 18.48 20.25
N PRO A 30 -6.12 18.35 19.47
CA PRO A 30 -5.18 17.26 19.64
C PRO A 30 -4.66 17.14 21.08
N ARG A 31 -4.57 15.91 21.61
CA ARG A 31 -4.18 15.65 23.02
C ARG A 31 -2.84 16.26 23.43
N SER A 32 -1.89 16.38 22.50
CA SER A 32 -0.60 17.06 22.74
C SER A 32 -0.76 18.53 23.10
N VAL A 33 -1.78 19.18 22.53
CA VAL A 33 -2.14 20.59 22.78
C VAL A 33 -3.04 20.69 24.01
N GLN A 34 -3.97 19.75 24.24
CA GLN A 34 -4.79 19.72 25.47
C GLN A 34 -3.94 19.77 26.74
N ARG A 35 -2.77 19.11 26.76
CA ARG A 35 -1.82 19.19 27.89
C ARG A 35 -1.39 20.63 28.20
N GLN A 36 -1.14 21.42 27.17
CA GLN A 36 -0.74 22.82 27.31
C GLN A 36 -1.90 23.69 27.82
N LEU A 37 -3.14 23.27 27.57
CA LEU A 37 -4.34 23.98 28.03
C LEU A 37 -4.60 23.84 29.54
N LEU A 38 -3.98 22.86 30.21
CA LEU A 38 -4.13 22.65 31.66
C LEU A 38 -3.67 23.88 32.47
N GLN A 39 -2.79 24.72 31.93
CA GLN A 39 -2.33 25.93 32.61
C GLN A 39 -3.48 26.94 32.85
N PHE A 40 -4.50 26.97 31.98
CA PHE A 40 -5.62 27.91 32.05
C PHE A 40 -6.66 27.47 33.08
N VAL A 41 -6.72 28.17 34.21
CA VAL A 41 -7.52 27.80 35.40
C VAL A 41 -9.01 27.67 35.05
N GLU A 42 -9.52 28.54 34.19
CA GLU A 42 -10.94 28.71 33.90
C GLU A 42 -11.53 27.53 33.11
N ILE A 43 -10.74 26.92 32.22
CA ILE A 43 -11.16 25.77 31.40
C ILE A 43 -10.56 24.45 31.88
N ARG A 44 -9.65 24.50 32.87
CA ARG A 44 -8.84 23.37 33.33
C ARG A 44 -9.66 22.11 33.63
N LYS A 45 -10.81 22.27 34.27
CA LYS A 45 -11.68 21.14 34.62
C LYS A 45 -12.22 20.42 33.38
N VAL A 46 -12.60 21.17 32.35
CA VAL A 46 -13.08 20.63 31.07
C VAL A 46 -11.93 19.99 30.30
N VAL A 47 -10.74 20.62 30.30
CA VAL A 47 -9.52 20.06 29.72
C VAL A 47 -9.19 18.71 30.36
N VAL A 48 -9.20 18.63 31.69
CA VAL A 48 -8.98 17.36 32.41
C VAL A 48 -10.03 16.33 32.00
N SER A 49 -11.31 16.70 31.97
CA SER A 49 -12.42 15.82 31.55
C SER A 49 -12.20 15.19 30.18
N CYS A 50 -11.79 16.00 29.19
CA CYS A 50 -11.49 15.53 27.83
C CYS A 50 -10.23 14.66 27.82
N TYR A 51 -9.18 15.08 28.50
CA TYR A 51 -7.88 14.42 28.49
C TYR A 51 -7.91 13.02 29.12
N ILE A 52 -8.61 12.87 30.26
CA ILE A 52 -8.78 11.57 30.93
C ILE A 52 -10.04 10.83 30.47
N SER A 53 -10.74 11.30 29.44
CA SER A 53 -11.98 10.66 28.96
C SER A 53 -11.76 9.25 28.44
N ASN A 54 -10.58 8.98 27.85
CA ASN A 54 -10.20 7.70 27.25
C ASN A 54 -8.77 7.35 27.68
N VAL A 55 -8.63 6.36 28.59
CA VAL A 55 -7.38 6.04 29.29
C VAL A 55 -7.05 4.57 29.12
N GLU A 56 -5.77 4.26 28.93
CA GLU A 56 -5.21 2.90 29.01
C GLU A 56 -4.40 2.78 30.30
N ILE A 57 -4.69 1.75 31.10
CA ILE A 57 -3.97 1.48 32.34
C ILE A 57 -2.84 0.51 32.02
N SER A 58 -1.59 0.96 32.24
CA SER A 58 -0.39 0.15 31.99
C SER A 58 0.61 0.28 33.14
N GLY A 59 1.16 -0.84 33.59
CA GLY A 59 2.21 -0.90 34.62
C GLY A 59 3.62 -0.49 34.16
N HIS A 60 3.87 -0.35 32.85
CA HIS A 60 5.20 -0.01 32.33
C HIS A 60 5.63 1.45 32.67
N ASP A 61 6.90 1.63 33.02
CA ASP A 61 7.52 2.93 33.29
C ASP A 61 7.61 3.78 32.02
N TYR A 62 6.58 4.57 31.75
CA TYR A 62 6.73 5.81 31.01
C TYR A 62 6.95 6.95 32.01
N ARG A 63 7.90 7.85 31.71
CA ARG A 63 8.40 8.93 32.59
C ARG A 63 7.30 9.51 33.48
N SER A 64 7.56 9.48 34.78
CA SER A 64 6.70 9.94 35.87
C SER A 64 6.04 11.29 35.58
N PHE A 65 4.72 11.37 35.75
CA PHE A 65 4.00 12.63 35.96
C PHE A 65 3.99 12.89 37.48
N ASP A 66 4.87 13.77 37.94
CA ASP A 66 4.67 14.51 39.18
C ASP A 66 3.96 15.82 38.84
N PHE A 67 2.87 16.11 39.54
CA PHE A 67 2.03 17.30 39.31
C PHE A 67 2.60 18.56 39.98
N ASP A 68 3.75 18.46 40.65
CA ASP A 68 4.37 19.52 41.43
C ASP A 68 5.87 19.64 41.09
N GLU A 69 6.22 20.35 40.01
CA GLU A 69 7.47 21.14 39.81
C GLU A 69 7.65 21.58 38.33
N TYR A 70 7.81 22.88 38.09
CA TYR A 70 8.24 23.51 36.81
C TYR A 70 9.79 23.51 36.69
N PRO A 71 10.46 23.88 35.57
CA PRO A 71 10.04 24.06 34.16
C PRO A 71 10.90 23.24 33.16
N PHE A 72 10.32 22.69 32.09
CA PHE A 72 11.08 21.97 31.04
C PHE A 72 11.37 22.84 29.81
N VAL A 73 12.66 22.85 29.44
CA VAL A 73 13.20 23.18 28.12
C VAL A 73 12.82 22.05 27.15
N PRO A 74 12.32 22.34 25.93
CA PRO A 74 11.98 21.29 24.96
C PRO A 74 13.23 20.67 24.33
N ASN A 75 13.28 19.34 24.32
CA ASN A 75 14.24 18.56 23.55
C ASN A 75 13.82 18.55 22.05
N PRO A 76 14.65 19.01 21.09
CA PRO A 76 14.24 19.18 19.69
C PRO A 76 14.21 17.91 18.81
N PHE A 77 14.34 16.71 19.38
CA PHE A 77 14.50 15.46 18.61
C PHE A 77 13.35 14.43 18.74
N GLU A 78 12.18 14.84 19.23
CA GLU A 78 10.98 13.98 19.27
C GLU A 78 9.78 14.54 18.46
N GLU A 79 10.01 15.49 17.55
CA GLU A 79 8.94 16.13 16.75
C GLU A 79 8.79 15.58 15.31
N PHE A 80 9.38 14.41 15.00
CA PHE A 80 9.34 13.82 13.64
C PHE A 80 9.14 12.30 13.61
N ALA A 81 8.16 11.79 14.35
CA ALA A 81 7.59 10.45 14.11
C ALA A 81 6.12 10.60 13.69
N PHE A 82 5.91 10.97 12.42
CA PHE A 82 4.60 10.92 11.78
C PHE A 82 4.32 9.47 11.34
N GLU A 83 3.70 8.67 12.21
CA GLU A 83 2.81 7.61 11.73
C GLU A 83 1.52 8.28 11.25
N ASN A 84 1.42 8.48 9.93
CA ASN A 84 0.19 8.86 9.26
C ASN A 84 -0.80 7.70 9.34
N SER A 85 -1.60 7.69 10.40
CA SER A 85 -2.93 7.12 10.36
C SER A 85 -3.87 8.21 10.90
N PRO A 86 -5.05 8.44 10.29
CA PRO A 86 -6.06 9.30 10.86
C PRO A 86 -6.69 8.50 12.01
N LEU A 87 -5.92 8.39 13.08
CA LEU A 87 -6.11 7.50 14.21
C LEU A 87 -7.34 7.97 14.99
N GLN A 88 -8.26 7.03 15.22
CA GLN A 88 -8.96 6.98 16.50
C GLN A 88 -7.94 7.27 17.59
N GLU A 89 -8.11 8.38 18.32
CA GLU A 89 -7.11 8.85 19.28
C GLU A 89 -6.71 7.71 20.22
N ARG A 90 -5.45 7.26 20.12
CA ARG A 90 -4.91 6.21 20.99
C ARG A 90 -5.17 6.62 22.45
N PRO A 91 -5.64 5.70 23.30
CA PRO A 91 -5.97 6.01 24.69
C PRO A 91 -4.75 6.59 25.41
N VAL A 92 -4.98 7.50 26.37
CA VAL A 92 -3.89 8.06 27.17
C VAL A 92 -3.38 6.97 28.11
N LYS A 93 -2.15 6.53 27.89
CA LYS A 93 -1.48 5.58 28.78
C LYS A 93 -1.18 6.25 30.12
N MET A 94 -1.66 5.67 31.21
CA MET A 94 -1.51 6.23 32.55
C MET A 94 -1.36 5.12 33.60
N LYS A 95 -0.45 5.33 34.56
CA LYS A 95 -0.36 4.46 35.75
C LYS A 95 -1.61 4.61 36.63
N LEU A 96 -2.05 3.50 37.23
CA LEU A 96 -3.23 3.48 38.09
C LEU A 96 -3.16 4.49 39.25
N GLU A 97 -1.99 4.66 39.88
CA GLU A 97 -1.81 5.62 40.98
C GLU A 97 -1.97 7.08 40.54
N ASN A 98 -1.54 7.41 39.32
CA ASN A 98 -1.71 8.76 38.77
C ASN A 98 -3.17 9.03 38.44
N LEU A 99 -3.88 8.04 37.92
CA LEU A 99 -5.32 8.14 37.66
C LEU A 99 -6.10 8.30 38.99
N LYS A 100 -5.74 7.56 40.04
CA LYS A 100 -6.32 7.73 41.38
C LYS A 100 -6.13 9.15 41.92
N LYS A 101 -4.92 9.70 41.80
CA LYS A 101 -4.63 11.09 42.20
C LYS A 101 -5.48 12.09 41.40
N ALA A 102 -5.55 11.94 40.08
CA ALA A 102 -6.34 12.79 39.21
C ALA A 102 -7.83 12.74 39.56
N ILE A 103 -8.42 11.55 39.72
CA ILE A 103 -9.83 11.39 40.11
C ILE A 103 -10.08 11.97 41.51
N LYS A 104 -9.15 11.76 42.46
CA LYS A 104 -9.29 12.31 43.82
C LYS A 104 -9.34 13.84 43.79
N GLN A 105 -8.49 14.46 42.97
CA GLN A 105 -8.38 15.92 42.81
C GLN A 105 -9.57 16.52 42.06
N TRP A 106 -9.95 15.92 40.92
CA TRP A 106 -10.91 16.53 39.99
C TRP A 106 -12.33 15.98 40.10
N LYS A 107 -12.52 14.84 40.77
CA LYS A 107 -13.81 14.12 40.89
C LYS A 107 -14.42 13.73 39.54
N ILE A 108 -13.60 13.56 38.50
CA ILE A 108 -14.01 13.17 37.15
C ILE A 108 -13.48 11.76 36.88
N TYR A 109 -14.35 10.84 36.44
CA TYR A 109 -13.98 9.49 36.04
C TYR A 109 -13.84 9.40 34.52
N PRO A 110 -12.95 8.54 33.99
CA PRO A 110 -12.87 8.29 32.56
C PRO A 110 -14.18 7.75 32.00
N LYS A 111 -14.49 8.12 30.75
CA LYS A 111 -15.61 7.53 30.01
C LYS A 111 -15.25 6.12 29.53
N LYS A 112 -14.05 5.95 28.97
CA LYS A 112 -13.52 4.68 28.46
C LYS A 112 -12.22 4.30 29.18
N VAL A 113 -12.11 3.02 29.54
CA VAL A 113 -10.91 2.46 30.16
C VAL A 113 -10.44 1.25 29.37
N HIS A 114 -9.16 1.24 29.02
CA HIS A 114 -8.50 0.19 28.25
C HIS A 114 -7.49 -0.58 29.10
N PHE A 115 -7.44 -1.90 28.89
CA PHE A 115 -6.49 -2.80 29.51
C PHE A 115 -5.77 -3.61 28.44
N THR A 116 -4.44 -3.69 28.55
CA THR A 116 -3.59 -4.54 27.70
C THR A 116 -2.99 -5.73 28.45
N SER A 117 -3.21 -5.80 29.77
CA SER A 117 -2.73 -6.88 30.65
C SER A 117 -3.78 -7.27 31.68
N LEU A 118 -3.94 -8.58 31.90
CA LEU A 118 -4.80 -9.11 32.96
C LEU A 118 -4.29 -8.71 34.35
N GLN A 119 -2.99 -8.47 34.52
CA GLN A 119 -2.42 -8.03 35.78
C GLN A 119 -2.90 -6.62 36.15
N ASP A 120 -2.96 -5.72 35.16
CA ASP A 120 -3.48 -4.35 35.36
C ASP A 120 -4.97 -4.37 35.72
N LEU A 121 -5.77 -5.22 35.05
CA LEU A 121 -7.18 -5.42 35.40
C LEU A 121 -7.34 -5.94 36.85
N VAL A 122 -6.53 -6.93 37.25
CA VAL A 122 -6.51 -7.44 38.64
C VAL A 122 -6.11 -6.36 39.63
N ALA A 123 -5.10 -5.55 39.32
CA ALA A 123 -4.65 -4.45 40.17
C ALA A 123 -5.76 -3.40 40.39
N VAL A 124 -6.51 -3.06 39.34
CA VAL A 124 -7.68 -2.17 39.45
C VAL A 124 -8.78 -2.82 40.28
N HIS A 125 -9.10 -4.09 40.03
CA HIS A 125 -10.11 -4.81 40.82
C HIS A 125 -9.79 -4.85 42.32
N ASN A 126 -8.51 -4.96 42.69
CA ASN A 126 -8.09 -5.08 44.08
C ASN A 126 -7.96 -3.71 44.75
N SER A 127 -7.44 -2.70 44.04
CA SER A 127 -7.05 -1.42 44.64
C SER A 127 -7.95 -0.24 44.28
N PHE A 128 -8.76 -0.32 43.22
CA PHE A 128 -9.64 0.75 42.78
C PHE A 128 -10.87 0.29 41.98
N PRO A 129 -11.72 -0.60 42.55
CA PRO A 129 -12.84 -1.20 41.82
C PRO A 129 -13.92 -0.19 41.40
N GLU A 130 -14.05 0.94 42.09
CA GLU A 130 -15.01 1.99 41.75
C GLU A 130 -14.81 2.54 40.34
N LEU A 131 -13.57 2.55 39.84
CA LEU A 131 -13.25 2.97 38.47
C LEU A 131 -14.02 2.16 37.43
N LEU A 132 -14.08 0.84 37.61
CA LEU A 132 -14.73 -0.09 36.68
C LEU A 132 -16.26 0.03 36.75
N LEU A 133 -16.81 0.43 37.90
CA LEU A 133 -18.25 0.62 38.07
C LEU A 133 -18.75 1.97 37.53
N LYS A 134 -17.86 2.96 37.42
CA LYS A 134 -18.19 4.32 36.95
C LYS A 134 -17.76 4.62 35.52
N ALA A 135 -16.88 3.81 34.94
CA ALA A 135 -16.56 3.89 33.52
C ALA A 135 -17.81 3.56 32.69
N HIS A 136 -18.03 4.30 31.60
CA HIS A 136 -19.14 4.03 30.68
C HIS A 136 -18.83 2.83 29.78
N ASP A 137 -17.54 2.65 29.47
CA ASP A 137 -17.07 1.63 28.56
C ASP A 137 -15.74 1.04 29.05
N ILE A 138 -15.62 -0.29 28.95
CA ILE A 138 -14.45 -1.05 29.38
C ILE A 138 -13.98 -1.89 28.20
N ASN A 139 -12.71 -1.71 27.83
CA ASN A 139 -12.08 -2.36 26.70
C ASN A 139 -10.86 -3.16 27.17
N GLY A 140 -10.71 -4.39 26.67
CA GLY A 140 -9.61 -5.26 27.05
C GLY A 140 -9.00 -5.97 25.84
N VAL A 141 -7.68 -5.93 25.73
CA VAL A 141 -6.91 -6.75 24.79
C VAL A 141 -5.95 -7.57 25.64
N PHE A 142 -6.11 -8.88 25.63
CA PHE A 142 -5.31 -9.77 26.47
C PHE A 142 -4.67 -10.86 25.62
N ASP A 143 -3.37 -11.04 25.80
CA ASP A 143 -2.57 -12.07 25.14
C ASP A 143 -1.96 -12.99 26.18
N LYS A 144 -2.13 -14.31 26.00
CA LYS A 144 -1.55 -15.33 26.85
C LYS A 144 -0.26 -15.86 26.21
N HIS A 145 0.89 -15.35 26.63
CA HIS A 145 2.18 -15.87 26.19
C HIS A 145 2.44 -17.30 26.70
N VAL A 146 3.01 -18.15 25.84
CA VAL A 146 3.31 -19.58 26.09
C VAL A 146 4.17 -19.81 27.36
N ASN A 147 4.97 -18.82 27.77
CA ASN A 147 5.86 -18.90 28.93
C ASN A 147 5.25 -18.40 30.26
N ASP A 148 4.05 -17.83 30.25
CA ASP A 148 3.43 -17.22 31.44
C ASP A 148 2.55 -18.23 32.21
N THR A 149 3.20 -19.29 32.71
CA THR A 149 2.56 -20.44 33.36
C THR A 149 2.28 -20.23 34.85
N LYS A 150 2.62 -19.08 35.44
CA LYS A 150 2.62 -18.91 36.92
C LYS A 150 1.40 -18.23 37.54
N THR A 151 0.58 -17.47 36.81
CA THR A 151 -0.67 -16.92 37.36
C THR A 151 -1.76 -16.76 36.30
N ASP A 152 -2.60 -17.78 36.19
CA ASP A 152 -3.76 -17.75 35.32
C ASP A 152 -4.89 -16.86 35.88
N ASN A 153 -4.84 -15.57 35.52
CA ASN A 153 -5.74 -14.54 36.05
C ASN A 153 -7.03 -14.34 35.24
N ALA A 154 -7.36 -15.23 34.30
CA ALA A 154 -8.55 -15.05 33.45
C ALA A 154 -9.89 -15.04 34.24
N SER A 155 -9.91 -15.55 35.47
CA SER A 155 -11.06 -15.35 36.40
C SER A 155 -11.36 -13.87 36.70
N ALA A 156 -10.41 -12.96 36.46
CA ALA A 156 -10.59 -11.52 36.63
C ALA A 156 -11.64 -10.96 35.66
N LEU A 157 -11.76 -11.51 34.45
CA LEU A 157 -12.70 -11.04 33.44
C LEU A 157 -14.15 -11.08 33.92
N THR A 158 -14.52 -12.09 34.72
CA THR A 158 -15.88 -12.26 35.23
C THR A 158 -16.13 -11.61 36.58
N ARG A 159 -15.12 -10.98 37.20
CA ARG A 159 -15.29 -10.38 38.53
C ARG A 159 -16.24 -9.18 38.42
N ARG A 160 -17.22 -9.12 39.33
CA ARG A 160 -18.18 -8.00 39.46
C ARG A 160 -19.13 -7.82 38.27
N ASN A 161 -19.28 -8.82 37.40
CA ASN A 161 -20.22 -8.83 36.27
C ASN A 161 -20.13 -7.55 35.41
N LEU A 162 -18.89 -7.17 35.05
CA LEU A 162 -18.64 -6.00 34.22
C LEU A 162 -19.21 -6.18 32.81
N SER A 163 -19.60 -5.05 32.21
CA SER A 163 -19.95 -4.97 30.78
C SER A 163 -18.73 -4.50 30.00
N TYR A 164 -18.34 -5.25 28.97
CA TYR A 164 -17.24 -4.89 28.08
C TYR A 164 -17.77 -4.34 26.76
N GLY A 165 -17.32 -3.15 26.37
CA GLY A 165 -17.61 -2.65 25.02
C GLY A 165 -16.82 -3.39 23.97
N SER A 166 -15.55 -3.70 24.26
CA SER A 166 -14.68 -4.51 23.42
C SER A 166 -13.81 -5.44 24.24
N LEU A 167 -13.81 -6.72 23.89
CA LEU A 167 -12.94 -7.72 24.48
C LEU A 167 -12.21 -8.50 23.38
N GLU A 168 -10.89 -8.50 23.44
CA GLU A 168 -10.02 -9.26 22.55
C GLU A 168 -9.15 -10.21 23.35
N LEU A 169 -9.18 -11.48 22.97
CA LEU A 169 -8.43 -12.56 23.62
C LEU A 169 -7.58 -13.29 22.60
N ARG A 170 -6.28 -13.40 22.89
CA ARG A 170 -5.28 -14.06 22.05
C ARG A 170 -4.60 -15.19 22.81
N ASN A 171 -4.42 -16.34 22.16
CA ASN A 171 -3.59 -17.47 22.63
C ASN A 171 -4.09 -18.17 23.91
N PHE A 172 -5.38 -18.07 24.26
CA PHE A 172 -5.94 -18.77 25.42
C PHE A 172 -6.28 -20.24 25.15
N GLY A 173 -6.17 -20.71 23.90
CA GLY A 173 -6.41 -22.09 23.51
C GLY A 173 -7.76 -22.61 24.03
N THR A 174 -7.76 -23.78 24.66
CA THR A 174 -8.97 -24.48 25.13
C THR A 174 -9.43 -24.06 26.54
N ASP A 175 -8.86 -22.99 27.10
CA ASP A 175 -9.10 -22.60 28.50
C ASP A 175 -10.59 -22.35 28.81
N PHE A 176 -11.34 -21.83 27.84
CA PHE A 176 -12.77 -21.53 27.96
C PHE A 176 -13.69 -22.66 27.48
N LEU A 177 -13.14 -23.78 26.96
CA LEU A 177 -13.94 -24.94 26.53
C LEU A 177 -14.34 -25.85 27.68
N THR A 178 -13.46 -26.06 28.66
CA THR A 178 -13.63 -27.11 29.70
C THR A 178 -14.45 -26.67 30.90
N GLY A 179 -15.06 -25.48 30.87
CA GLY A 179 -15.80 -24.89 31.99
C GLY A 179 -14.93 -24.44 33.16
N LYS A 180 -13.61 -24.65 33.11
CA LYS A 180 -12.64 -24.16 34.11
C LYS A 180 -12.61 -22.64 34.19
N LYS A 181 -12.87 -21.96 33.07
CA LYS A 181 -12.95 -20.50 32.98
C LYS A 181 -14.21 -20.09 32.26
N LYS A 182 -14.70 -18.90 32.61
CA LYS A 182 -15.88 -18.29 32.00
C LYS A 182 -15.50 -16.93 31.43
N LEU A 183 -16.20 -16.55 30.38
CA LEU A 183 -16.17 -15.20 29.83
C LEU A 183 -17.26 -14.33 30.48
N PRO A 184 -17.11 -12.99 30.45
CA PRO A 184 -18.17 -12.08 30.87
C PRO A 184 -19.46 -12.31 30.08
N GLU A 185 -20.62 -12.13 30.71
CA GLU A 185 -21.91 -12.31 30.03
C GLU A 185 -22.28 -11.14 29.12
N LYS A 186 -21.87 -9.91 29.47
CA LYS A 186 -22.20 -8.66 28.76
C LYS A 186 -21.01 -8.17 27.93
N ILE A 187 -21.04 -8.40 26.62
CA ILE A 187 -19.96 -8.04 25.70
C ILE A 187 -20.58 -7.47 24.41
N SER A 188 -20.21 -6.25 24.02
CA SER A 188 -20.71 -5.62 22.79
C SER A 188 -19.89 -6.00 21.55
N SER A 189 -18.57 -6.13 21.69
CA SER A 189 -17.62 -6.52 20.64
C SER A 189 -16.65 -7.58 21.17
N LEU A 190 -16.56 -8.72 20.48
CA LEU A 190 -15.71 -9.83 20.89
C LEU A 190 -14.79 -10.26 19.74
N THR A 191 -13.48 -10.32 20.03
CA THR A 191 -12.46 -10.86 19.12
C THR A 191 -11.73 -12.02 19.79
N LEU A 192 -11.69 -13.17 19.13
CA LEU A 192 -11.01 -14.36 19.60
C LEU A 192 -10.01 -14.83 18.55
N SER A 193 -8.73 -14.88 18.93
CA SER A 193 -7.63 -15.40 18.11
C SER A 193 -6.91 -16.49 18.91
N GLU A 194 -6.70 -17.66 18.30
CA GLU A 194 -6.15 -18.84 19.00
C GLU A 194 -6.81 -19.09 20.38
N THR A 195 -8.11 -18.81 20.48
CA THR A 195 -8.89 -18.87 21.71
C THR A 195 -10.25 -19.49 21.42
N HIS A 196 -10.55 -20.62 22.07
CA HIS A 196 -11.72 -21.43 21.75
C HIS A 196 -12.81 -21.31 22.83
N VAL A 197 -14.05 -21.14 22.38
CA VAL A 197 -15.27 -21.09 23.22
C VAL A 197 -16.30 -22.10 22.69
N ASN A 198 -17.28 -22.47 23.51
CA ASN A 198 -18.33 -23.45 23.11
C ASN A 198 -19.58 -22.79 22.51
N GLU A 199 -19.81 -21.52 22.82
CA GLU A 199 -20.99 -20.75 22.41
C GLU A 199 -20.69 -19.26 22.36
N PHE A 200 -21.49 -18.51 21.59
CA PHE A 200 -21.34 -17.08 21.39
C PHE A 200 -22.50 -16.27 22.00
N ASN A 201 -23.24 -16.84 22.95
CA ASN A 201 -24.44 -16.22 23.52
C ASN A 201 -24.08 -15.17 24.58
N PHE A 202 -23.67 -13.98 24.14
CA PHE A 202 -23.33 -12.84 25.00
C PHE A 202 -24.41 -11.75 24.89
N GLU A 203 -24.81 -11.20 26.05
CA GLU A 203 -25.78 -10.11 26.12
C GLU A 203 -25.20 -8.84 25.46
N GLY A 204 -25.93 -8.29 24.49
CA GLY A 204 -25.54 -7.04 23.81
C GLY A 204 -24.56 -7.21 22.65
N LEU A 205 -24.15 -8.43 22.29
CA LEU A 205 -23.15 -8.65 21.25
C LEU A 205 -23.60 -8.15 19.87
N LYS A 206 -22.83 -7.21 19.30
CA LYS A 206 -23.04 -6.63 17.96
C LYS A 206 -21.94 -6.99 16.97
N LEU A 207 -20.72 -7.22 17.45
CA LEU A 207 -19.56 -7.57 16.62
C LEU A 207 -18.89 -8.82 17.17
N LEU A 208 -18.68 -9.81 16.29
CA LEU A 208 -17.94 -11.03 16.60
C LEU A 208 -16.85 -11.27 15.56
N ARG A 209 -15.61 -11.46 16.00
CA ARG A 209 -14.50 -11.99 15.22
C ARG A 209 -13.98 -13.25 15.89
N ALA A 210 -13.98 -14.39 15.20
CA ALA A 210 -13.57 -15.65 15.83
C ALA A 210 -13.00 -16.66 14.84
N GLU A 211 -12.15 -17.54 15.35
CA GLU A 211 -11.72 -18.75 14.68
C GLU A 211 -12.54 -19.95 15.17
N ILE A 212 -13.16 -20.68 14.25
CA ILE A 212 -13.95 -21.87 14.53
C ILE A 212 -13.14 -23.08 14.10
N HIS A 213 -12.71 -23.86 15.09
CA HIS A 213 -11.94 -25.08 14.89
C HIS A 213 -12.83 -26.32 15.02
N SER A 214 -12.30 -27.48 14.65
CA SER A 214 -13.05 -28.75 14.73
C SER A 214 -13.57 -29.06 16.14
N GLU A 215 -12.83 -28.64 17.18
CA GLU A 215 -13.21 -28.79 18.59
C GLU A 215 -14.32 -27.82 19.04
N PHE A 216 -14.73 -26.86 18.20
CA PHE A 216 -15.79 -25.91 18.53
C PHE A 216 -17.12 -26.65 18.68
N ASN A 217 -17.52 -26.89 19.94
CA ASN A 217 -18.73 -27.61 20.33
C ASN A 217 -18.80 -29.02 19.69
N ASN A 218 -19.20 -30.06 20.42
CA ASN A 218 -19.32 -31.42 19.85
C ASN A 218 -20.44 -31.55 18.78
N ARG A 219 -21.04 -30.42 18.38
CA ARG A 219 -22.09 -30.29 17.37
C ARG A 219 -21.48 -30.08 15.99
N ARG A 220 -22.22 -30.50 14.97
CA ARG A 220 -21.90 -30.21 13.57
C ARG A 220 -22.30 -28.79 13.15
N GLU A 221 -23.20 -28.15 13.91
CA GLU A 221 -23.77 -26.85 13.57
C GLU A 221 -23.35 -25.77 14.56
N VAL A 222 -23.05 -24.58 14.04
CA VAL A 222 -22.75 -23.36 14.80
C VAL A 222 -23.88 -22.36 14.59
N VAL A 223 -24.40 -21.82 15.68
CA VAL A 223 -25.47 -20.81 15.68
C VAL A 223 -24.92 -19.55 16.32
N PHE A 224 -25.11 -18.41 15.64
CA PHE A 224 -24.69 -17.11 16.15
C PHE A 224 -25.88 -16.31 16.71
N PRO A 225 -25.64 -15.32 17.58
CA PRO A 225 -26.69 -14.45 18.10
C PRO A 225 -27.43 -13.71 16.98
N PRO A 226 -28.78 -13.59 17.06
CA PRO A 226 -29.60 -12.98 16.01
C PRO A 226 -29.41 -11.46 15.87
N ASP A 227 -28.91 -10.80 16.92
CA ASP A 227 -28.75 -9.35 17.00
C ASP A 227 -27.40 -8.83 16.50
N LEU A 228 -26.53 -9.73 16.02
CA LEU A 228 -25.25 -9.37 15.44
C LEU A 228 -25.41 -8.45 14.22
N LYS A 229 -24.48 -7.50 14.11
CA LYS A 229 -24.33 -6.57 12.99
C LYS A 229 -23.10 -6.88 12.15
N VAL A 230 -22.04 -7.34 12.79
CA VAL A 230 -20.78 -7.68 12.13
C VAL A 230 -20.36 -9.08 12.58
N LEU A 231 -20.12 -9.95 11.62
CA LEU A 231 -19.63 -11.30 11.86
C LEU A 231 -18.42 -11.55 10.97
N GLU A 232 -17.28 -11.88 11.58
CA GLU A 232 -16.07 -12.28 10.88
C GLU A 232 -15.57 -13.61 11.43
N VAL A 233 -15.44 -14.60 10.57
CA VAL A 233 -15.16 -15.97 11.00
C VAL A 233 -14.14 -16.62 10.09
N LYS A 234 -13.12 -17.22 10.71
CA LYS A 234 -12.22 -18.15 10.03
C LYS A 234 -12.56 -19.58 10.46
N LEU A 235 -12.86 -20.45 9.50
CA LEU A 235 -13.27 -21.81 9.73
C LEU A 235 -12.12 -22.78 9.42
N PHE A 236 -11.82 -23.64 10.38
CA PHE A 236 -10.87 -24.73 10.30
C PHE A 236 -11.61 -26.06 10.54
N GLY A 237 -11.99 -26.72 9.44
CA GLY A 237 -12.68 -28.01 9.46
C GLY A 237 -14.15 -27.95 9.06
N GLU A 238 -14.81 -29.11 9.06
CA GLU A 238 -16.18 -29.23 8.55
C GLU A 238 -17.22 -28.90 9.65
N LYS A 239 -17.78 -27.69 9.58
CA LYS A 239 -18.93 -27.26 10.38
C LYS A 239 -19.95 -26.55 9.50
N ARG A 240 -21.21 -26.67 9.88
CA ARG A 240 -22.33 -25.97 9.27
C ARG A 240 -22.62 -24.67 10.03
N LEU A 241 -22.56 -23.53 9.34
CA LEU A 241 -22.72 -22.21 9.94
C LEU A 241 -24.12 -21.63 9.68
N ASN A 242 -24.90 -21.41 10.74
CA ASN A 242 -26.22 -20.76 10.66
C ASN A 242 -26.05 -19.25 10.79
N ILE A 243 -26.02 -18.54 9.65
CA ILE A 243 -25.69 -17.13 9.60
C ILE A 243 -26.93 -16.25 9.92
N PRO A 244 -26.83 -15.29 10.85
CA PRO A 244 -27.95 -14.44 11.23
C PRO A 244 -28.28 -13.43 10.12
N SER A 245 -29.58 -13.10 9.96
CA SER A 245 -30.06 -12.26 8.86
C SER A 245 -29.96 -10.74 9.10
N ASN A 246 -29.66 -10.30 10.34
CA ASN A 246 -29.59 -8.89 10.74
C ASN A 246 -28.21 -8.25 10.49
N LEU A 247 -27.27 -9.01 9.91
CA LEU A 247 -25.91 -8.57 9.63
C LEU A 247 -25.88 -7.43 8.61
N VAL A 248 -24.95 -6.51 8.83
CA VAL A 248 -24.54 -5.43 7.91
C VAL A 248 -23.24 -5.81 7.21
N CYS A 249 -22.35 -6.51 7.92
CA CYS A 249 -21.09 -7.02 7.39
C CYS A 249 -20.92 -8.50 7.74
N LEU A 250 -20.52 -9.29 6.75
CA LEU A 250 -20.19 -10.70 6.89
C LEU A 250 -18.85 -10.99 6.20
N ASN A 251 -17.89 -11.51 6.96
CA ASN A 251 -16.63 -12.04 6.46
C ASN A 251 -16.51 -13.50 6.86
N ILE A 252 -16.36 -14.38 5.88
CA ILE A 252 -16.14 -15.80 6.12
C ILE A 252 -14.93 -16.27 5.34
N THR A 253 -13.99 -16.90 6.03
CA THR A 253 -12.84 -17.56 5.42
C THR A 253 -12.87 -19.04 5.77
N GLY A 254 -12.95 -19.93 4.77
CA GLY A 254 -12.85 -21.37 4.95
C GLY A 254 -11.50 -21.89 4.48
N ASP A 255 -10.68 -22.37 5.42
CA ASP A 255 -9.35 -22.94 5.12
C ASP A 255 -9.48 -24.40 4.71
N ASN A 256 -9.19 -24.74 3.43
CA ASN A 256 -9.22 -26.07 2.80
C ASN A 256 -10.46 -26.96 3.05
N SER A 257 -11.42 -26.49 3.83
CA SER A 257 -12.56 -27.21 4.36
C SER A 257 -13.80 -26.81 3.59
N LYS A 258 -14.73 -27.76 3.44
CA LYS A 258 -15.99 -27.51 2.75
C LYS A 258 -16.80 -26.47 3.53
N LEU A 259 -17.08 -25.35 2.89
CA LEU A 259 -17.89 -24.30 3.50
C LEU A 259 -19.38 -24.66 3.38
N ASP A 260 -20.01 -25.03 4.51
CA ASP A 260 -21.45 -25.30 4.59
C ASP A 260 -22.14 -24.14 5.31
N LEU A 261 -22.75 -23.25 4.54
CA LEU A 261 -23.46 -22.08 5.04
C LEU A 261 -24.96 -22.29 4.92
N VAL A 262 -25.67 -21.98 6.01
CA VAL A 262 -27.12 -21.82 5.98
C VAL A 262 -27.41 -20.33 6.04
N GLY A 263 -27.29 -19.71 4.88
CA GLY A 263 -27.77 -18.35 4.64
C GLY A 263 -29.28 -18.29 4.40
N GLY A 264 -29.80 -17.08 4.33
CA GLY A 264 -31.17 -16.81 3.92
C GLY A 264 -31.28 -15.41 3.31
N LEU A 265 -32.47 -14.81 3.40
CA LEU A 265 -32.68 -13.44 2.98
C LEU A 265 -32.04 -12.45 3.98
N MET A 266 -31.05 -11.69 3.52
CA MET A 266 -30.25 -10.76 4.33
C MET A 266 -30.40 -9.32 3.82
N ASN A 267 -31.54 -8.71 4.10
CA ASN A 267 -31.89 -7.38 3.58
C ASN A 267 -31.01 -6.24 4.12
N LYS A 268 -30.29 -6.44 5.23
CA LYS A 268 -29.43 -5.42 5.83
C LYS A 268 -27.96 -5.57 5.46
N LEU A 269 -27.59 -6.65 4.77
CA LEU A 269 -26.21 -6.93 4.43
C LEU A 269 -25.73 -5.98 3.34
N ILE A 270 -24.70 -5.21 3.65
CA ILE A 270 -24.08 -4.23 2.74
C ILE A 270 -22.73 -4.75 2.24
N PHE A 271 -21.99 -5.46 3.10
CA PHE A 271 -20.65 -5.98 2.81
C PHE A 271 -20.61 -7.50 2.99
N LEU A 272 -20.11 -8.19 1.97
CA LEU A 272 -19.90 -9.62 1.99
C LEU A 272 -18.50 -9.96 1.48
N PHE A 273 -17.74 -10.63 2.32
CA PHE A 273 -16.46 -11.24 1.98
C PHE A 273 -16.55 -12.74 2.17
N ILE A 274 -16.17 -13.50 1.14
CA ILE A 274 -16.08 -14.96 1.20
C ILE A 274 -14.73 -15.39 0.65
N SER A 275 -13.97 -16.13 1.45
CA SER A 275 -12.81 -16.90 1.00
C SER A 275 -13.11 -18.39 1.10
N SER A 276 -13.06 -19.12 -0.01
CA SER A 276 -13.23 -20.58 -0.02
C SER A 276 -12.89 -21.22 -1.36
N HIS A 277 -12.13 -22.31 -1.33
CA HIS A 277 -11.79 -23.11 -2.52
C HIS A 277 -12.89 -24.10 -2.95
N THR A 278 -13.90 -24.34 -2.11
CA THR A 278 -14.82 -25.49 -2.30
C THR A 278 -16.13 -25.15 -2.99
N ILE A 279 -16.52 -23.88 -3.00
CA ILE A 279 -17.82 -23.42 -3.51
C ILE A 279 -17.83 -23.49 -5.04
N ARG A 280 -18.81 -24.21 -5.62
CA ARG A 280 -18.97 -24.29 -7.09
C ARG A 280 -20.02 -23.32 -7.62
N SER A 281 -21.07 -23.07 -6.84
CA SER A 281 -22.12 -22.10 -7.14
C SER A 281 -22.35 -21.16 -5.97
N PHE A 282 -22.57 -19.87 -6.26
CA PHE A 282 -22.89 -18.91 -5.20
C PHE A 282 -24.18 -19.27 -4.45
N SER A 283 -25.10 -20.00 -5.08
CA SER A 283 -26.31 -20.49 -4.40
C SER A 283 -26.04 -21.49 -3.28
N GLU A 284 -24.89 -22.16 -3.28
CA GLU A 284 -24.47 -23.06 -2.20
C GLU A 284 -24.25 -22.32 -0.88
N THR A 285 -24.02 -21.01 -0.91
CA THR A 285 -23.91 -20.19 0.30
C THR A 285 -25.25 -19.99 1.01
N GLY A 286 -26.37 -20.18 0.29
CA GLY A 286 -27.71 -19.83 0.76
C GLY A 286 -27.96 -18.34 0.98
N ILE A 287 -26.99 -17.46 0.68
CA ILE A 287 -27.09 -16.01 0.95
C ILE A 287 -27.83 -15.32 -0.19
N ASN A 288 -28.93 -14.65 0.14
CA ASN A 288 -29.63 -13.73 -0.74
C ASN A 288 -29.65 -12.33 -0.12
N ALA A 289 -28.82 -11.43 -0.63
CA ALA A 289 -28.62 -10.09 -0.08
C ALA A 289 -28.98 -9.01 -1.12
N PRO A 290 -30.26 -8.64 -1.27
CA PRO A 290 -30.70 -7.74 -2.35
C PRO A 290 -30.10 -6.32 -2.26
N ASN A 291 -29.72 -5.86 -1.06
CA ASN A 291 -29.15 -4.53 -0.80
C ASN A 291 -27.61 -4.53 -0.73
N LEU A 292 -26.97 -5.64 -1.12
CA LEU A 292 -25.52 -5.77 -1.08
C LEU A 292 -24.86 -4.71 -1.96
N THR A 293 -23.90 -3.97 -1.40
CA THR A 293 -23.17 -2.90 -2.09
C THR A 293 -21.75 -3.33 -2.46
N SER A 294 -21.12 -4.19 -1.65
CA SER A 294 -19.78 -4.72 -1.89
C SER A 294 -19.73 -6.24 -1.72
N LEU A 295 -19.13 -6.91 -2.72
CA LEU A 295 -18.88 -8.34 -2.72
C LEU A 295 -17.41 -8.60 -3.04
N THR A 296 -16.72 -9.29 -2.12
CA THR A 296 -15.35 -9.78 -2.33
C THR A 296 -15.33 -11.30 -2.26
N LEU A 297 -14.74 -11.92 -3.28
CA LEU A 297 -14.52 -13.35 -3.39
C LEU A 297 -13.02 -13.61 -3.48
N LEU A 298 -12.49 -14.31 -2.50
CA LEU A 298 -11.07 -14.63 -2.40
C LEU A 298 -10.85 -16.14 -2.55
N GLU A 299 -9.91 -16.51 -3.40
CA GLU A 299 -9.50 -17.90 -3.65
C GLU A 299 -10.66 -18.85 -4.00
N CYS A 300 -11.71 -18.31 -4.62
CA CYS A 300 -12.91 -19.03 -5.08
C CYS A 300 -12.67 -19.72 -6.43
N TYR A 301 -11.65 -20.57 -6.51
CA TYR A 301 -11.17 -21.17 -7.76
C TYR A 301 -12.23 -22.01 -8.49
N ARG A 302 -13.12 -22.68 -7.76
CA ARG A 302 -14.16 -23.58 -8.31
C ARG A 302 -15.48 -22.88 -8.66
N LEU A 303 -15.62 -21.61 -8.31
CA LEU A 303 -16.88 -20.90 -8.48
C LEU A 303 -17.14 -20.60 -9.95
N THR A 304 -18.17 -21.23 -10.51
CA THR A 304 -18.54 -21.12 -11.93
C THR A 304 -19.91 -20.48 -12.14
N ASN A 305 -20.83 -20.67 -11.18
CA ASN A 305 -22.20 -20.21 -11.30
C ASN A 305 -22.50 -18.98 -10.40
N PHE A 306 -22.80 -17.87 -11.07
CA PHE A 306 -23.07 -16.56 -10.46
C PHE A 306 -24.55 -16.13 -10.53
N GLY A 307 -25.48 -17.07 -10.74
CA GLY A 307 -26.89 -16.77 -11.01
C GLY A 307 -27.56 -15.84 -9.98
N ILE A 308 -27.35 -16.08 -8.68
CA ILE A 308 -27.89 -15.20 -7.62
C ILE A 308 -27.21 -13.82 -7.63
N VAL A 309 -25.91 -13.75 -7.90
CA VAL A 309 -25.15 -12.48 -7.90
C VAL A 309 -25.73 -11.50 -8.93
N LYS A 310 -26.25 -11.98 -10.07
CA LYS A 310 -26.94 -11.14 -11.06
C LYS A 310 -28.14 -10.36 -10.50
N THR A 311 -28.73 -10.84 -9.40
CA THR A 311 -29.90 -10.21 -8.76
C THR A 311 -29.54 -9.05 -7.85
N PHE A 312 -28.25 -8.86 -7.50
CA PHE A 312 -27.78 -7.80 -6.61
C PHE A 312 -27.68 -6.46 -7.32
N LYS A 313 -28.84 -5.83 -7.56
CA LYS A 313 -28.97 -4.58 -8.31
C LYS A 313 -28.27 -3.39 -7.65
N HIS A 314 -28.00 -3.44 -6.34
CA HIS A 314 -27.34 -2.38 -5.58
C HIS A 314 -25.81 -2.54 -5.50
N LEU A 315 -25.26 -3.62 -6.06
CA LEU A 315 -23.83 -3.89 -6.04
C LEU A 315 -23.06 -2.80 -6.79
N LYS A 316 -22.13 -2.15 -6.11
CA LYS A 316 -21.23 -1.12 -6.65
C LYS A 316 -19.81 -1.64 -6.82
N TYR A 317 -19.37 -2.50 -5.90
CA TYR A 317 -18.02 -3.04 -5.84
C TYR A 317 -18.06 -4.56 -5.94
N LEU A 318 -17.35 -5.11 -6.93
CA LEU A 318 -17.12 -6.55 -7.06
C LEU A 318 -15.62 -6.80 -7.18
N SER A 319 -15.06 -7.55 -6.22
CA SER A 319 -13.67 -7.96 -6.22
C SER A 319 -13.57 -9.48 -6.23
N MET A 320 -12.73 -10.01 -7.11
CA MET A 320 -12.52 -11.44 -7.28
C MET A 320 -11.02 -11.71 -7.40
N VAL A 321 -10.41 -12.30 -6.38
CA VAL A 321 -8.96 -12.56 -6.34
C VAL A 321 -8.74 -14.05 -6.16
N GLY A 322 -7.86 -14.66 -6.96
CA GLY A 322 -7.76 -16.11 -6.98
C GLY A 322 -9.07 -16.76 -7.44
N ALA A 323 -9.72 -16.19 -8.45
CA ALA A 323 -10.98 -16.70 -8.96
C ALA A 323 -11.01 -16.64 -10.49
N ARG A 324 -11.87 -17.47 -11.06
CA ARG A 324 -12.12 -17.47 -12.49
C ARG A 324 -12.85 -16.19 -12.92
N PHE A 325 -12.49 -15.67 -14.09
CA PHE A 325 -13.21 -14.55 -14.70
C PHE A 325 -14.70 -14.90 -14.94
N PRO A 326 -15.65 -14.13 -14.39
CA PRO A 326 -17.07 -14.49 -14.39
C PRO A 326 -17.78 -14.02 -15.68
N VAL A 327 -17.48 -14.66 -16.82
CA VAL A 327 -18.05 -14.30 -18.15
C VAL A 327 -19.57 -14.14 -18.10
N GLU A 328 -20.26 -14.97 -17.32
CA GLU A 328 -21.73 -14.98 -17.26
C GLU A 328 -22.35 -13.74 -16.62
N LEU A 329 -21.59 -12.97 -15.81
CA LEU A 329 -22.08 -11.76 -15.16
C LEU A 329 -22.21 -10.57 -16.12
N PHE A 330 -21.56 -10.63 -17.28
CA PHE A 330 -21.35 -9.46 -18.14
C PHE A 330 -22.08 -9.60 -19.47
N ASP A 331 -23.41 -9.44 -19.40
CA ASP A 331 -24.34 -9.39 -20.54
C ASP A 331 -24.79 -7.94 -20.88
N GLY A 332 -24.23 -6.93 -20.18
CA GLY A 332 -24.55 -5.51 -20.33
C GLY A 332 -25.79 -5.03 -19.55
N ILE A 333 -26.60 -5.94 -18.98
CA ILE A 333 -27.85 -5.62 -18.28
C ILE A 333 -27.74 -5.97 -16.79
N SER A 334 -27.03 -7.06 -16.48
CA SER A 334 -26.72 -7.50 -15.13
C SER A 334 -25.87 -6.46 -14.39
N LEU A 335 -26.04 -6.37 -13.07
CA LEU A 335 -25.29 -5.47 -12.18
C LEU A 335 -25.31 -3.99 -12.60
N PRO A 336 -26.50 -3.37 -12.75
CA PRO A 336 -26.66 -2.04 -13.37
C PRO A 336 -26.02 -0.87 -12.61
N ASN A 337 -25.64 -1.06 -11.34
CA ASN A 337 -25.01 -0.04 -10.50
C ASN A 337 -23.53 -0.34 -10.20
N LEU A 338 -22.94 -1.36 -10.84
CA LEU A 338 -21.55 -1.70 -10.64
C LEU A 338 -20.66 -0.56 -11.16
N SER A 339 -19.86 0.02 -10.26
CA SER A 339 -18.93 1.11 -10.57
C SER A 339 -17.49 0.62 -10.62
N ASN A 340 -17.14 -0.41 -9.83
CA ASN A 340 -15.79 -0.93 -9.73
C ASN A 340 -15.79 -2.45 -9.85
N PHE A 341 -14.95 -2.97 -10.73
CA PHE A 341 -14.74 -4.39 -10.90
C PHE A 341 -13.26 -4.73 -10.93
N LEU A 342 -12.85 -5.59 -10.00
CA LEU A 342 -11.51 -6.16 -9.94
C LEU A 342 -11.59 -7.68 -10.10
N CYS A 343 -10.78 -8.23 -11.00
CA CYS A 343 -10.59 -9.67 -11.13
C CYS A 343 -9.12 -10.01 -11.33
N ASN A 344 -8.53 -10.73 -10.38
CA ASN A 344 -7.19 -11.28 -10.46
C ASN A 344 -7.27 -12.81 -10.46
N GLY A 345 -6.82 -13.43 -11.56
CA GLY A 345 -6.83 -14.87 -11.76
C GLY A 345 -5.58 -15.60 -11.24
N ASN A 346 -4.61 -14.90 -10.65
CA ASN A 346 -3.42 -15.52 -10.09
C ASN A 346 -3.79 -16.55 -9.00
N GLY A 347 -3.13 -17.70 -9.02
CA GLY A 347 -3.48 -18.89 -8.26
C GLY A 347 -4.50 -19.79 -8.98
N ALA A 348 -5.47 -19.23 -9.71
CA ALA A 348 -6.52 -20.01 -10.38
C ALA A 348 -5.97 -20.90 -11.52
N GLN A 349 -4.82 -20.55 -12.10
CA GLN A 349 -4.14 -21.35 -13.12
C GLN A 349 -3.77 -22.76 -12.63
N ASN A 350 -3.52 -22.91 -11.34
CA ASN A 350 -3.17 -24.19 -10.74
C ASN A 350 -4.39 -25.12 -10.57
N HIS A 351 -5.60 -24.56 -10.69
CA HIS A 351 -6.86 -25.25 -10.44
C HIS A 351 -7.72 -25.44 -11.71
N VAL A 352 -7.17 -25.18 -12.90
CA VAL A 352 -7.89 -25.34 -14.18
C VAL A 352 -8.39 -26.77 -14.39
N SER A 353 -7.65 -27.77 -13.90
CA SER A 353 -8.06 -29.18 -13.98
C SER A 353 -9.38 -29.48 -13.25
N GLU A 354 -9.80 -28.59 -12.35
CA GLU A 354 -11.01 -28.72 -11.54
C GLU A 354 -12.24 -28.07 -12.21
N TRP A 355 -12.06 -27.49 -13.41
CA TRP A 355 -13.10 -26.79 -14.16
C TRP A 355 -13.79 -27.72 -15.16
N ASP A 356 -14.85 -28.40 -14.69
CA ASP A 356 -15.64 -29.35 -15.49
C ASP A 356 -16.31 -28.71 -16.75
N ASP A 357 -16.46 -27.38 -16.78
CA ASP A 357 -17.19 -26.60 -17.78
C ASP A 357 -16.28 -25.83 -18.78
N PHE A 358 -14.97 -26.12 -18.77
CA PHE A 358 -13.98 -25.34 -19.52
C PHE A 358 -14.28 -25.21 -21.02
N ASN A 359 -14.79 -26.28 -21.63
CA ASN A 359 -15.18 -26.30 -23.05
C ASN A 359 -16.40 -25.41 -23.34
N GLU A 360 -17.39 -25.36 -22.45
CA GLU A 360 -18.58 -24.53 -22.65
C GLU A 360 -18.22 -23.05 -22.58
N ILE A 361 -17.39 -22.67 -21.62
CA ILE A 361 -16.95 -21.28 -21.46
C ILE A 361 -16.05 -20.87 -22.63
N THR A 362 -15.19 -21.75 -23.12
CA THR A 362 -14.44 -21.52 -24.37
C THR A 362 -15.36 -21.15 -25.52
N ARG A 363 -16.44 -21.91 -25.71
CA ARG A 363 -17.45 -21.64 -26.75
C ARG A 363 -18.17 -20.30 -26.50
N LYS A 364 -18.50 -19.96 -25.25
CA LYS A 364 -19.12 -18.67 -24.90
C LYS A 364 -18.20 -17.49 -25.21
N ILE A 365 -16.91 -17.59 -24.87
CA ILE A 365 -15.90 -16.55 -25.14
C ILE A 365 -15.71 -16.35 -26.65
N ASN A 366 -15.56 -17.44 -27.41
CA ASN A 366 -15.30 -17.35 -28.85
C ASN A 366 -16.49 -16.78 -29.65
N ASN A 367 -17.72 -16.97 -29.14
CA ASN A 367 -18.94 -16.62 -29.87
C ASN A 367 -19.56 -15.28 -29.44
N SER A 368 -19.05 -14.62 -28.40
CA SER A 368 -19.71 -13.46 -27.79
C SER A 368 -18.73 -12.36 -27.40
N THR A 369 -19.17 -11.12 -27.60
CA THR A 369 -18.54 -9.94 -26.99
C THR A 369 -19.06 -9.76 -25.57
N ILE A 370 -18.15 -9.65 -24.61
CA ILE A 370 -18.48 -9.43 -23.19
C ILE A 370 -18.79 -7.95 -23.00
N LYS A 371 -19.98 -7.68 -22.46
CA LYS A 371 -20.51 -6.31 -22.27
C LYS A 371 -20.56 -5.98 -20.80
N PHE A 372 -19.77 -4.98 -20.41
CA PHE A 372 -19.77 -4.51 -19.03
C PHE A 372 -20.96 -3.59 -18.74
N PRO A 373 -21.36 -3.42 -17.47
CA PRO A 373 -22.48 -2.57 -17.09
C PRO A 373 -22.20 -1.09 -17.43
N PRO A 374 -23.24 -0.30 -17.79
CA PRO A 374 -23.07 1.05 -18.32
C PRO A 374 -22.61 2.11 -17.31
N LYS A 375 -22.52 1.77 -16.02
CA LYS A 375 -22.05 2.67 -14.95
C LYS A 375 -20.64 2.33 -14.45
N LEU A 376 -19.98 1.34 -15.05
CA LEU A 376 -18.64 0.92 -14.63
C LEU A 376 -17.65 2.07 -14.88
N GLU A 377 -16.99 2.53 -13.83
CA GLU A 377 -16.00 3.61 -13.88
C GLU A 377 -14.56 3.08 -13.77
N ASP A 378 -14.38 1.92 -13.13
CA ASP A 378 -13.09 1.32 -12.84
C ASP A 378 -13.08 -0.18 -13.14
N LEU A 379 -12.13 -0.61 -13.98
CA LEU A 379 -11.97 -1.98 -14.42
C LEU A 379 -10.51 -2.42 -14.29
N ALA A 380 -10.25 -3.36 -13.38
CA ALA A 380 -8.94 -3.96 -13.15
C ALA A 380 -9.00 -5.47 -13.40
N LEU A 381 -8.27 -5.98 -14.39
CA LEU A 381 -8.18 -7.40 -14.71
C LEU A 381 -6.72 -7.83 -14.75
N ALA A 382 -6.37 -8.90 -14.04
CA ALA A 382 -5.01 -9.41 -13.95
C ALA A 382 -4.99 -10.95 -14.06
N ASP A 383 -3.98 -11.52 -14.70
CA ASP A 383 -3.69 -12.95 -14.72
C ASP A 383 -4.90 -13.83 -15.10
N LEU A 384 -5.71 -13.40 -16.06
CA LEU A 384 -6.93 -14.14 -16.41
C LEU A 384 -6.60 -15.45 -17.12
N VAL A 385 -7.18 -16.53 -16.61
CA VAL A 385 -6.94 -17.87 -17.12
C VAL A 385 -7.94 -18.24 -18.23
N VAL A 386 -7.43 -18.60 -19.40
CA VAL A 386 -8.20 -19.11 -20.54
C VAL A 386 -7.48 -20.27 -21.22
N PRO A 387 -8.19 -21.12 -21.99
CA PRO A 387 -7.54 -22.12 -22.83
C PRO A 387 -6.60 -21.48 -23.85
N ARG A 388 -5.60 -22.26 -24.31
CA ARG A 388 -4.71 -21.84 -25.40
C ARG A 388 -5.52 -21.41 -26.63
N ASN A 389 -5.09 -20.32 -27.26
CA ASN A 389 -5.69 -19.70 -28.45
C ASN A 389 -7.10 -19.11 -28.27
N VAL A 390 -7.56 -18.96 -27.02
CA VAL A 390 -8.81 -18.25 -26.71
C VAL A 390 -8.48 -16.84 -26.28
N VAL A 391 -9.19 -15.87 -26.84
CA VAL A 391 -9.04 -14.46 -26.49
C VAL A 391 -10.40 -13.84 -26.23
N TYR A 392 -10.48 -12.97 -25.23
CA TYR A 392 -11.69 -12.21 -24.96
C TYR A 392 -11.86 -11.08 -25.96
N THR A 393 -13.12 -10.74 -26.22
CA THR A 393 -13.53 -9.50 -26.89
C THR A 393 -14.40 -8.70 -25.92
N PHE A 394 -13.90 -7.54 -25.50
CA PHE A 394 -14.56 -6.67 -24.53
C PHE A 394 -15.22 -5.47 -25.22
N ASP A 395 -16.45 -5.16 -24.82
CA ASP A 395 -17.15 -3.91 -25.14
C ASP A 395 -17.14 -3.02 -23.88
N LEU A 396 -16.26 -2.01 -23.89
CA LEU A 396 -16.03 -1.13 -22.75
C LEU A 396 -17.09 -0.03 -22.69
N PRO A 397 -17.67 0.25 -21.51
CA PRO A 397 -18.72 1.23 -21.37
C PRO A 397 -18.13 2.65 -21.42
N SER A 398 -18.91 3.61 -21.93
CA SER A 398 -18.45 4.99 -22.03
C SER A 398 -18.23 5.67 -20.67
N SER A 399 -18.78 5.13 -19.57
CA SER A 399 -18.55 5.62 -18.20
C SER A 399 -17.15 5.34 -17.67
N LEU A 400 -16.39 4.44 -18.32
CA LEU A 400 -15.11 3.96 -17.82
C LEU A 400 -14.06 5.08 -17.80
N LYS A 401 -13.46 5.29 -16.62
CA LYS A 401 -12.39 6.28 -16.36
C LYS A 401 -11.06 5.61 -16.09
N LYS A 402 -11.05 4.44 -15.43
CA LYS A 402 -9.83 3.71 -15.07
C LYS A 402 -9.84 2.33 -15.71
N LEU A 403 -8.72 1.98 -16.34
CA LEU A 403 -8.52 0.69 -16.99
C LEU A 403 -7.14 0.16 -16.64
N HIS A 404 -7.11 -1.00 -15.99
CA HIS A 404 -5.88 -1.72 -15.69
C HIS A 404 -5.99 -3.17 -16.18
N PHE A 405 -5.15 -3.55 -17.14
CA PHE A 405 -5.05 -4.93 -17.62
C PHE A 405 -3.63 -5.47 -17.43
N GLU A 406 -3.49 -6.59 -16.75
CA GLU A 406 -2.25 -7.33 -16.62
C GLU A 406 -2.40 -8.75 -17.17
N LYS A 407 -1.57 -9.13 -18.15
CA LYS A 407 -1.55 -10.49 -18.75
C LYS A 407 -2.95 -10.99 -19.15
N VAL A 408 -3.78 -10.08 -19.67
CA VAL A 408 -5.14 -10.38 -20.08
C VAL A 408 -5.15 -10.93 -21.52
N PRO A 409 -5.73 -12.11 -21.78
CA PRO A 409 -5.74 -12.70 -23.10
C PRO A 409 -6.86 -12.06 -23.94
N ILE A 410 -6.64 -10.86 -24.47
CA ILE A 410 -7.57 -10.20 -25.40
C ILE A 410 -6.93 -9.97 -26.77
N ASN A 411 -7.75 -9.80 -27.80
CA ASN A 411 -7.27 -9.38 -29.10
C ASN A 411 -7.02 -7.86 -29.14
N TYR A 412 -5.81 -7.46 -28.76
CA TYR A 412 -5.42 -6.04 -28.69
C TYR A 412 -5.40 -5.32 -30.04
N SER A 413 -5.31 -6.03 -31.17
CA SER A 413 -5.29 -5.41 -32.51
C SER A 413 -6.59 -4.68 -32.88
N ARG A 414 -7.71 -5.04 -32.23
CA ARG A 414 -9.02 -4.42 -32.43
C ARG A 414 -9.50 -3.64 -31.21
N PHE A 415 -8.67 -3.53 -30.18
CA PHE A 415 -9.05 -2.88 -28.93
C PHE A 415 -9.07 -1.37 -29.11
N GLN A 416 -10.19 -0.74 -28.77
CA GLN A 416 -10.36 0.71 -28.86
C GLN A 416 -10.62 1.29 -27.48
N PHE A 417 -9.90 2.36 -27.16
CA PHE A 417 -10.14 3.10 -25.93
C PHE A 417 -11.46 3.87 -25.99
N THR A 418 -12.16 3.92 -24.87
CA THR A 418 -13.29 4.84 -24.72
C THR A 418 -12.75 6.26 -24.52
N LYS A 419 -13.54 7.26 -24.90
CA LYS A 419 -13.10 8.67 -24.92
C LYS A 419 -12.89 9.29 -23.53
N ASN A 420 -13.43 8.66 -22.49
CA ASN A 420 -13.49 9.19 -21.12
C ASN A 420 -12.45 8.56 -20.19
N LEU A 421 -11.56 7.71 -20.70
CA LEU A 421 -10.49 7.12 -19.90
C LEU A 421 -9.52 8.22 -19.44
N GLU A 422 -9.26 8.24 -18.14
CA GLU A 422 -8.35 9.13 -17.43
C GLU A 422 -7.05 8.39 -17.07
N GLU A 423 -7.15 7.13 -16.66
CA GLU A 423 -6.01 6.29 -16.25
C GLU A 423 -6.03 4.98 -17.04
N ILE A 424 -4.92 4.72 -17.75
CA ILE A 424 -4.75 3.53 -18.59
C ILE A 424 -3.44 2.85 -18.18
N SER A 425 -3.51 1.60 -17.75
CA SER A 425 -2.36 0.77 -17.41
C SER A 425 -2.52 -0.60 -18.09
N LEU A 426 -1.62 -0.94 -19.00
CA LEU A 426 -1.72 -2.15 -19.80
C LEU A 426 -0.39 -2.92 -19.78
N GLU A 427 -0.43 -4.19 -19.39
CA GLU A 427 0.64 -5.16 -19.60
C GLU A 427 0.20 -6.19 -20.64
N LEU A 428 0.91 -6.17 -21.77
CA LEU A 428 0.50 -6.79 -23.03
C LEU A 428 1.58 -7.78 -23.48
N PRO A 429 1.23 -8.88 -24.18
CA PRO A 429 2.25 -9.74 -24.76
C PRO A 429 3.04 -8.99 -25.87
N GLU A 430 2.35 -8.30 -26.79
CA GLU A 430 2.99 -7.52 -27.84
C GLU A 430 2.13 -6.32 -28.23
N VAL A 431 2.77 -5.20 -28.60
CA VAL A 431 2.08 -3.97 -29.00
C VAL A 431 2.67 -3.39 -30.28
N LYS A 432 1.80 -3.04 -31.22
CA LYS A 432 2.13 -2.32 -32.46
C LYS A 432 1.36 -1.01 -32.52
N PHE A 433 2.04 0.12 -32.30
CA PHE A 433 1.44 1.45 -32.42
C PHE A 433 1.34 1.85 -33.89
N ASP A 434 0.15 1.73 -34.47
CA ASP A 434 -0.15 2.22 -35.81
C ASP A 434 -0.89 3.58 -35.75
N LYS A 435 -1.51 4.01 -36.86
CA LYS A 435 -2.24 5.28 -36.91
C LYS A 435 -3.57 5.27 -36.14
N ASN A 436 -4.07 4.11 -35.76
CA ASN A 436 -5.32 3.94 -35.03
C ASN A 436 -5.13 4.02 -33.51
N TRP A 437 -3.89 3.93 -33.04
CA TRP A 437 -3.54 4.14 -31.64
C TRP A 437 -3.61 5.63 -31.27
N VAL A 438 -4.74 6.02 -30.67
CA VAL A 438 -5.01 7.39 -30.22
C VAL A 438 -5.25 7.37 -28.72
N ILE A 439 -4.46 8.16 -27.99
CA ILE A 439 -4.65 8.35 -26.55
C ILE A 439 -5.94 9.17 -26.33
N PRO A 440 -6.85 8.75 -25.44
CA PRO A 440 -8.07 9.49 -25.13
C PRO A 440 -7.79 10.94 -24.69
N PRO A 441 -8.63 11.91 -25.07
CA PRO A 441 -8.39 13.32 -24.76
C PRO A 441 -8.44 13.65 -23.26
N THR A 442 -9.12 12.82 -22.46
CA THR A 442 -9.23 12.94 -21.00
C THR A 442 -8.10 12.23 -20.25
N ALA A 443 -7.23 11.49 -20.95
CA ALA A 443 -6.19 10.70 -20.30
C ALA A 443 -5.18 11.60 -19.58
N ARG A 444 -4.93 11.29 -18.31
CA ARG A 444 -3.93 11.90 -17.44
C ARG A 444 -2.73 10.98 -17.25
N TYR A 445 -2.95 9.67 -17.21
CA TYR A 445 -1.91 8.65 -17.10
C TYR A 445 -2.08 7.57 -18.16
N VAL A 446 -0.98 7.25 -18.86
CA VAL A 446 -0.91 6.10 -19.78
C VAL A 446 0.38 5.33 -19.52
N GLY A 447 0.23 4.11 -19.00
CA GLY A 447 1.31 3.14 -18.82
C GLY A 447 1.10 1.93 -19.71
N ILE A 448 2.10 1.58 -20.51
CA ILE A 448 2.08 0.40 -21.37
C ILE A 448 3.37 -0.37 -21.15
N VAL A 449 3.24 -1.64 -20.77
CA VAL A 449 4.31 -2.61 -20.64
C VAL A 449 4.03 -3.74 -21.62
N ALA A 450 5.03 -4.20 -22.36
CA ALA A 450 4.86 -5.40 -23.18
C ALA A 450 6.16 -6.14 -23.44
N GLU A 451 6.10 -7.43 -23.81
CA GLU A 451 7.32 -8.15 -24.21
C GLU A 451 8.02 -7.47 -25.37
N ARG A 452 7.25 -7.15 -26.42
CA ARG A 452 7.72 -6.45 -27.61
C ARG A 452 6.85 -5.25 -27.94
N VAL A 453 7.47 -4.11 -28.20
CA VAL A 453 6.77 -2.86 -28.56
C VAL A 453 7.34 -2.29 -29.87
N GLU A 454 6.49 -2.12 -30.88
CA GLU A 454 6.88 -1.55 -32.17
C GLU A 454 6.04 -0.31 -32.51
N PHE A 455 6.69 0.81 -32.79
CA PHE A 455 6.03 1.96 -33.39
C PHE A 455 5.99 1.81 -34.91
N LYS A 456 4.82 1.50 -35.48
CA LYS A 456 4.58 1.54 -36.93
C LYS A 456 4.15 2.93 -37.41
N SER A 457 3.66 3.76 -36.50
CA SER A 457 3.38 5.18 -36.68
C SER A 457 3.83 5.95 -35.44
N LEU A 458 4.23 7.21 -35.64
CA LEU A 458 4.59 8.14 -34.58
C LEU A 458 3.44 9.12 -34.25
N ASP A 459 2.26 8.94 -34.86
CA ASP A 459 1.12 9.85 -34.69
C ASP A 459 0.71 10.00 -33.22
N MET A 460 0.75 8.91 -32.44
CA MET A 460 0.47 8.93 -31.00
C MET A 460 1.36 9.93 -30.25
N LEU A 461 2.68 9.92 -30.52
CA LEU A 461 3.65 10.83 -29.89
C LEU A 461 3.52 12.28 -30.39
N TYR A 462 2.97 12.48 -31.59
CA TYR A 462 2.76 13.82 -32.15
C TYR A 462 1.41 14.45 -31.83
N ARG A 463 0.49 13.70 -31.20
CA ARG A 463 -0.87 14.13 -30.87
C ARG A 463 -1.23 13.78 -29.42
N LEU A 464 -0.31 14.08 -28.50
CA LEU A 464 -0.52 13.88 -27.07
C LEU A 464 -1.62 14.85 -26.57
N PRO A 465 -2.56 14.41 -25.71
CA PRO A 465 -3.58 15.27 -25.12
C PRO A 465 -3.01 16.36 -24.21
N GLU A 466 -3.58 17.56 -24.22
CA GLU A 466 -3.13 18.67 -23.36
C GLU A 466 -3.26 18.40 -21.85
N GLY A 467 -4.12 17.46 -21.45
CA GLY A 467 -4.31 17.05 -20.05
C GLY A 467 -3.40 15.90 -19.58
N LEU A 468 -2.56 15.33 -20.47
CA LEU A 468 -1.74 14.17 -20.16
C LEU A 468 -0.58 14.54 -19.22
N GLU A 469 -0.56 13.96 -18.02
CA GLU A 469 0.46 14.22 -17.00
C GLU A 469 1.63 13.24 -17.09
N GLU A 470 1.37 11.99 -17.45
CA GLU A 470 2.40 10.95 -17.49
C GLU A 470 2.19 9.93 -18.61
N LEU A 471 3.30 9.60 -19.28
CA LEU A 471 3.37 8.56 -20.31
C LEU A 471 4.53 7.61 -20.01
N GLN A 472 4.23 6.32 -19.88
CA GLN A 472 5.21 5.26 -19.75
C GLN A 472 5.03 4.22 -20.84
N ILE A 473 6.11 3.90 -21.55
CA ILE A 473 6.13 2.84 -22.56
C ILE A 473 7.35 1.98 -22.30
N LYS A 474 7.12 0.72 -21.93
CA LYS A 474 8.17 -0.20 -21.50
C LYS A 474 8.12 -1.47 -22.32
N ALA A 475 9.21 -1.79 -23.00
CA ALA A 475 9.40 -3.12 -23.55
C ALA A 475 10.18 -3.98 -22.55
N ILE A 476 9.73 -5.22 -22.30
CA ILE A 476 10.41 -6.18 -21.44
C ILE A 476 11.60 -6.76 -22.20
N SER A 477 11.44 -7.23 -23.44
CA SER A 477 12.57 -7.74 -24.23
C SER A 477 13.15 -6.67 -25.18
N GLN A 478 12.33 -6.14 -26.09
CA GLN A 478 12.78 -5.25 -27.16
C GLN A 478 11.70 -4.25 -27.60
N GLY A 479 12.08 -2.98 -27.65
CA GLY A 479 11.31 -1.88 -28.22
C GLY A 479 11.92 -1.39 -29.54
N LYS A 480 11.08 -0.99 -30.48
CA LYS A 480 11.49 -0.39 -31.76
C LYS A 480 10.70 0.89 -32.02
N ILE A 481 11.41 2.01 -32.12
CA ILE A 481 10.84 3.31 -32.47
C ILE A 481 11.29 3.73 -33.88
N LEU A 482 10.38 4.28 -34.68
CA LEU A 482 10.73 4.85 -35.98
C LEU A 482 11.55 6.13 -35.82
N PRO A 483 12.43 6.47 -36.78
CA PRO A 483 13.13 7.75 -36.78
C PRO A 483 12.14 8.92 -36.71
N LEU A 484 12.30 9.76 -35.69
CA LEU A 484 11.47 10.96 -35.50
C LEU A 484 11.68 11.93 -36.67
N GLN A 485 10.58 12.28 -37.34
CA GLN A 485 10.60 13.19 -38.50
C GLN A 485 10.53 14.67 -38.10
N LYS A 486 10.00 14.94 -36.90
CA LYS A 486 9.91 16.27 -36.30
C LYS A 486 10.07 16.18 -34.79
N LYS A 487 10.45 17.31 -34.18
CA LYS A 487 10.54 17.46 -32.73
C LYS A 487 9.19 17.22 -32.06
N ILE A 488 9.19 16.48 -30.94
CA ILE A 488 7.98 16.25 -30.15
C ILE A 488 7.54 17.56 -29.47
N LYS A 489 6.22 17.78 -29.43
CA LYS A 489 5.59 18.83 -28.65
C LYS A 489 4.96 18.19 -27.44
N TRP A 490 5.47 18.51 -26.26
CA TRP A 490 4.97 17.98 -25.00
C TRP A 490 3.82 18.84 -24.48
N PRO A 491 2.71 18.22 -24.01
CA PRO A 491 1.64 18.91 -23.31
C PRO A 491 2.15 19.74 -22.13
N SER A 492 1.49 20.86 -21.85
CA SER A 492 1.90 21.73 -20.75
C SER A 492 1.65 21.14 -19.34
N SER A 493 0.75 20.15 -19.26
CA SER A 493 0.43 19.40 -18.05
C SER A 493 1.41 18.24 -17.77
N MET A 494 2.24 17.88 -18.76
CA MET A 494 3.06 16.68 -18.68
C MET A 494 4.23 16.85 -17.71
N LYS A 495 4.31 15.94 -16.74
CA LYS A 495 5.33 15.90 -15.69
C LYS A 495 6.28 14.73 -15.85
N GLY A 496 5.80 13.57 -16.33
CA GLY A 496 6.59 12.34 -16.39
C GLY A 496 6.65 11.70 -17.77
N PHE A 497 7.85 11.28 -18.18
CA PHE A 497 8.04 10.48 -19.38
C PHE A 497 9.01 9.32 -19.12
N THR A 498 8.57 8.10 -19.44
CA THR A 498 9.37 6.88 -19.29
C THR A 498 9.39 6.08 -20.59
N LEU A 499 10.59 5.70 -21.05
CA LEU A 499 10.79 4.90 -22.26
C LEU A 499 11.90 3.86 -22.06
N ILE A 500 11.56 2.58 -22.10
CA ILE A 500 12.44 1.48 -21.68
C ILE A 500 12.68 0.50 -22.86
N ARG A 501 13.97 0.24 -23.17
CA ARG A 501 14.48 -0.69 -24.20
C ARG A 501 14.17 -0.30 -25.66
N PHE A 502 14.31 0.98 -26.03
CA PHE A 502 14.02 1.49 -27.39
C PHE A 502 15.26 1.91 -28.23
N ASP A 503 16.47 1.57 -27.78
CA ASP A 503 17.74 1.91 -28.46
C ASP A 503 17.88 3.40 -28.80
N VAL A 504 17.51 4.28 -27.87
CA VAL A 504 17.52 5.73 -28.08
C VAL A 504 18.96 6.22 -28.29
N ASP A 505 19.24 6.75 -29.48
CA ASP A 505 20.51 7.37 -29.84
C ASP A 505 20.51 8.90 -29.61
N TYR A 506 21.66 9.53 -29.85
CA TYR A 506 21.81 10.99 -29.71
C TYR A 506 20.81 11.79 -30.55
N LYS A 507 20.58 11.37 -31.81
CA LYS A 507 19.67 12.08 -32.72
C LYS A 507 18.21 11.98 -32.24
N THR A 508 17.79 10.81 -31.79
CA THR A 508 16.44 10.56 -31.26
C THR A 508 16.24 11.35 -29.97
N PHE A 509 17.24 11.37 -29.08
CA PHE A 509 17.21 12.13 -27.84
C PHE A 509 17.00 13.64 -28.08
N GLU A 510 17.71 14.24 -29.04
CA GLU A 510 17.51 15.65 -29.43
C GLU A 510 16.10 15.90 -30.01
N MET A 511 15.57 14.93 -30.75
CA MET A 511 14.24 15.02 -31.38
C MET A 511 13.09 14.82 -30.39
N PHE A 512 13.34 14.23 -29.22
CA PHE A 512 12.40 14.30 -28.11
C PHE A 512 12.17 15.73 -27.64
N ASN A 513 13.10 16.66 -27.86
CA ASN A 513 12.86 18.09 -27.62
C ASN A 513 12.43 18.41 -26.17
N PHE A 514 13.00 17.70 -25.19
CA PHE A 514 12.62 17.88 -23.78
C PHE A 514 12.87 19.29 -23.26
N LYS A 515 13.84 20.03 -23.82
CA LYS A 515 14.16 21.42 -23.47
C LYS A 515 12.92 22.33 -23.45
N GLU A 516 12.00 22.13 -24.39
CA GLU A 516 10.79 22.94 -24.54
C GLU A 516 9.59 22.39 -23.73
N SER A 517 9.83 21.38 -22.89
CA SER A 517 8.81 20.76 -22.04
C SER A 517 8.81 21.34 -20.62
N LYS A 518 7.80 20.94 -19.83
CA LYS A 518 7.73 21.17 -18.38
C LYS A 518 7.93 19.89 -17.58
N LEU A 519 8.55 18.87 -18.17
CA LEU A 519 8.78 17.59 -17.52
C LEU A 519 9.60 17.77 -16.24
N GLU A 520 9.19 17.06 -15.20
CA GLU A 520 9.85 16.97 -13.91
C GLU A 520 10.57 15.62 -13.75
N HIS A 521 10.10 14.57 -14.45
CA HIS A 521 10.65 13.22 -14.42
C HIS A 521 10.91 12.70 -15.85
N ILE A 522 12.14 12.24 -16.09
CA ILE A 522 12.53 11.54 -17.33
C ILE A 522 13.26 10.25 -16.94
N SER A 523 12.78 9.11 -17.44
CA SER A 523 13.40 7.80 -17.28
C SER A 523 13.61 7.12 -18.62
N LEU A 524 14.88 6.86 -18.96
CA LEU A 524 15.28 6.12 -20.15
C LEU A 524 16.16 4.94 -19.75
N TYR A 525 15.92 3.79 -20.37
CA TYR A 525 16.71 2.57 -20.15
C TYR A 525 17.08 1.92 -21.47
N ARG A 526 18.35 1.48 -21.57
CA ARG A 526 18.93 0.76 -22.73
C ARG A 526 18.84 1.56 -24.04
N GLY A 527 19.88 2.33 -24.31
CA GLY A 527 20.04 3.19 -25.49
C GLY A 527 21.47 3.25 -26.01
N LYS A 528 21.79 4.18 -26.91
CA LYS A 528 23.14 4.43 -27.48
C LYS A 528 23.44 5.94 -27.52
N LEU A 529 23.30 6.60 -26.38
CA LEU A 529 23.40 8.06 -26.29
C LEU A 529 24.82 8.56 -26.51
N GLY A 530 25.84 7.81 -26.06
CA GLY A 530 27.26 8.17 -26.19
C GLY A 530 27.68 9.35 -25.30
N LYS A 531 27.13 10.54 -25.56
CA LYS A 531 27.37 11.76 -24.79
C LYS A 531 26.04 12.40 -24.39
N LEU A 532 25.90 12.73 -23.11
CA LEU A 532 24.73 13.46 -22.61
C LEU A 532 24.81 14.94 -22.99
N ASN A 533 23.82 15.43 -23.74
CA ASN A 533 23.63 16.86 -23.94
C ASN A 533 22.66 17.42 -22.89
N VAL A 534 23.20 18.10 -21.87
CA VAL A 534 22.36 18.74 -20.85
C VAL A 534 21.48 19.84 -21.46
N ASP A 535 21.88 20.47 -22.58
CA ASP A 535 21.10 21.50 -23.32
C ASP A 535 19.80 21.02 -23.95
N ALA A 536 19.65 19.71 -24.11
CA ALA A 536 18.40 19.11 -24.54
C ALA A 536 17.40 18.86 -23.39
N LEU A 537 17.80 19.02 -22.11
CA LEU A 537 16.94 18.78 -20.94
C LEU A 537 16.22 20.05 -20.45
N PRO A 538 15.01 19.93 -19.88
CA PRO A 538 14.27 21.05 -19.32
C PRO A 538 14.81 21.46 -17.95
N VAL A 539 14.66 22.75 -17.61
CA VAL A 539 15.08 23.29 -16.30
C VAL A 539 14.14 22.93 -15.16
N THR A 540 12.94 22.42 -15.46
CA THR A 540 11.95 21.93 -14.49
C THR A 540 12.26 20.54 -13.94
N LEU A 541 13.25 19.85 -14.53
CA LEU A 541 13.60 18.48 -14.20
C LEU A 541 14.02 18.33 -12.73
N LYS A 542 13.36 17.40 -12.03
CA LYS A 542 13.63 17.01 -10.64
C LYS A 542 14.27 15.62 -10.55
N PHE A 543 13.88 14.71 -11.45
CA PHE A 543 14.34 13.32 -11.46
C PHE A 543 14.80 12.94 -12.86
N LEU A 544 16.05 12.49 -12.97
CA LEU A 544 16.63 12.02 -14.22
C LEU A 544 17.18 10.61 -14.04
N SER A 545 16.66 9.65 -14.80
CA SER A 545 17.18 8.29 -14.85
C SER A 545 17.59 7.94 -16.27
N LEU A 546 18.87 7.63 -16.47
CA LEU A 546 19.49 7.28 -17.75
C LEU A 546 20.32 6.01 -17.57
N VAL A 547 19.64 4.88 -17.42
CA VAL A 547 20.27 3.60 -17.09
C VAL A 547 20.66 2.84 -18.36
N ARG A 548 21.89 2.32 -18.44
CA ARG A 548 22.39 1.57 -19.61
C ARG A 548 22.22 2.33 -20.93
N MET A 549 22.51 3.64 -20.93
CA MET A 549 22.35 4.51 -22.10
C MET A 549 23.63 4.65 -22.94
N GLY A 550 24.71 3.95 -22.59
CA GLY A 550 25.99 4.01 -23.32
C GLY A 550 26.70 5.34 -23.17
N ILE A 551 26.47 6.04 -22.06
CA ILE A 551 27.09 7.32 -21.81
C ILE A 551 28.55 7.06 -21.44
N THR A 552 29.47 7.61 -22.23
CA THR A 552 30.91 7.60 -21.98
C THR A 552 31.44 8.96 -21.53
N LYS A 553 30.68 10.03 -21.78
CA LYS A 553 31.05 11.42 -21.44
C LYS A 553 29.84 12.19 -20.92
N LEU A 554 30.02 12.82 -19.76
CA LEU A 554 29.10 13.84 -19.23
C LEU A 554 29.56 15.24 -19.66
N PRO A 555 28.65 16.22 -19.70
CA PRO A 555 29.00 17.63 -19.93
C PRO A 555 29.78 18.21 -18.75
N ASP A 556 30.62 19.22 -19.01
CA ASP A 556 31.46 19.87 -17.99
C ASP A 556 30.64 20.53 -16.87
N SER A 557 29.38 20.90 -17.14
CA SER A 557 28.49 21.54 -16.16
C SER A 557 27.02 21.17 -16.37
N MET A 558 26.34 20.93 -15.27
CA MET A 558 24.90 20.65 -15.17
C MET A 558 24.17 21.64 -14.24
N VAL A 559 24.84 22.70 -13.78
CA VAL A 559 24.34 23.67 -12.77
C VAL A 559 23.00 24.32 -13.17
N LYS A 560 22.70 24.40 -14.47
CA LYS A 560 21.43 24.94 -14.97
C LYS A 560 20.21 24.11 -14.58
N LEU A 561 20.37 22.83 -14.25
CA LEU A 561 19.31 21.94 -13.77
C LEU A 561 19.08 22.21 -12.27
N LYS A 562 18.72 23.45 -11.95
CA LYS A 562 18.63 24.00 -10.58
C LYS A 562 17.55 23.36 -9.69
N ASN A 563 16.70 22.51 -10.27
CA ASN A 563 15.62 21.80 -9.58
C ASN A 563 15.89 20.29 -9.49
N LEU A 564 17.03 19.80 -10.02
CA LEU A 564 17.34 18.38 -10.06
C LEU A 564 17.66 17.89 -8.64
N HIS A 565 16.85 16.96 -8.14
CA HIS A 565 16.98 16.36 -6.81
C HIS A 565 17.68 15.01 -6.85
N SER A 566 17.41 14.21 -7.89
CA SER A 566 17.95 12.86 -8.02
C SER A 566 18.38 12.56 -9.45
N MET A 567 19.54 11.93 -9.58
CA MET A 567 20.10 11.52 -10.87
C MET A 567 20.61 10.08 -10.80
N CYS A 568 20.12 9.24 -11.71
CA CYS A 568 20.54 7.85 -11.86
C CYS A 568 21.21 7.63 -13.21
N LEU A 569 22.45 7.13 -13.17
CA LEU A 569 23.30 6.87 -14.33
C LEU A 569 23.80 5.41 -14.34
N ARG A 570 23.12 4.50 -13.65
CA ARG A 570 23.54 3.10 -13.51
C ARG A 570 23.90 2.45 -14.85
N ARG A 571 24.88 1.53 -14.84
CA ARG A 571 25.25 0.71 -16.01
C ARG A 571 25.72 1.53 -17.24
N ASN A 572 26.43 2.64 -17.04
CA ASN A 572 27.04 3.44 -18.13
C ASN A 572 28.58 3.43 -18.03
N HIS A 573 29.31 3.65 -19.13
CA HIS A 573 30.78 3.59 -19.13
C HIS A 573 31.45 4.90 -18.70
N LEU A 574 31.38 5.25 -17.42
CA LEU A 574 31.91 6.51 -16.87
C LEU A 574 33.36 6.37 -16.38
N ARG A 575 34.19 5.61 -17.10
CA ARG A 575 35.62 5.45 -16.78
C ARG A 575 36.42 6.69 -17.16
N GLY A 576 37.33 7.13 -16.28
CA GLY A 576 38.27 8.23 -16.60
C GLY A 576 37.61 9.62 -16.71
N MET A 577 36.54 9.86 -15.96
CA MET A 577 35.79 11.11 -15.99
C MET A 577 36.63 12.34 -15.62
N THR A 578 36.48 13.42 -16.38
CA THR A 578 36.91 14.76 -15.99
C THR A 578 35.95 15.35 -14.95
N PRO A 579 36.40 16.32 -14.12
CA PRO A 579 35.53 16.98 -13.16
C PRO A 579 34.25 17.53 -13.79
N VAL A 580 33.10 17.21 -13.20
CA VAL A 580 31.76 17.65 -13.65
C VAL A 580 31.16 18.59 -12.63
N LYS A 581 30.65 19.75 -13.07
CA LYS A 581 29.95 20.67 -12.18
C LYS A 581 28.48 20.29 -11.98
N LEU A 582 28.16 19.63 -10.87
CA LEU A 582 26.79 19.21 -10.52
C LEU A 582 25.98 20.35 -9.86
N PRO A 583 24.63 20.34 -9.99
CA PRO A 583 23.74 21.29 -9.31
C PRO A 583 23.57 20.95 -7.82
N ILE A 584 24.66 20.97 -7.05
CA ILE A 584 24.70 20.57 -5.62
C ILE A 584 23.83 21.43 -4.68
N GLY A 585 23.22 22.52 -5.18
CA GLY A 585 22.24 23.30 -4.43
C GLY A 585 20.87 22.63 -4.36
N SER A 586 20.58 21.70 -5.27
CA SER A 586 19.32 20.95 -5.34
C SER A 586 19.53 19.44 -5.37
N LEU A 587 20.67 18.95 -5.87
CA LEU A 587 20.92 17.51 -6.02
C LEU A 587 21.23 16.87 -4.68
N HIS A 588 20.39 15.90 -4.28
CA HIS A 588 20.49 15.17 -3.02
C HIS A 588 20.93 13.72 -3.21
N PHE A 589 20.61 13.11 -4.35
CA PHE A 589 20.94 11.72 -4.64
C PHE A 589 21.59 11.56 -6.02
N LEU A 590 22.69 10.81 -6.06
CA LEU A 590 23.39 10.43 -7.27
C LEU A 590 23.64 8.92 -7.28
N ASP A 591 23.17 8.26 -8.31
CA ASP A 591 23.39 6.83 -8.52
C ASP A 591 24.29 6.58 -9.72
N VAL A 592 25.43 5.96 -9.45
CA VAL A 592 26.47 5.62 -10.43
C VAL A 592 26.92 4.17 -10.24
N CYS A 593 26.00 3.28 -9.85
CA CYS A 593 26.31 1.87 -9.72
C CYS A 593 26.62 1.21 -11.08
N ARG A 594 27.60 0.29 -11.08
CA ARG A 594 28.07 -0.42 -12.29
C ARG A 594 28.49 0.54 -13.43
N CYS A 595 29.28 1.56 -13.12
CA CYS A 595 29.65 2.59 -14.10
C CYS A 595 31.13 2.58 -14.52
N ASP A 596 31.85 1.48 -14.27
CA ASP A 596 33.30 1.36 -14.49
C ASP A 596 34.13 2.49 -13.85
N LEU A 597 33.66 3.02 -12.72
CA LEU A 597 34.29 4.15 -12.06
C LEU A 597 35.65 3.77 -11.47
N THR A 598 36.66 4.60 -11.74
CA THR A 598 37.98 4.51 -11.08
C THR A 598 38.16 5.53 -9.96
N SER A 599 37.32 6.56 -9.89
CA SER A 599 37.40 7.66 -8.92
C SER A 599 36.03 8.34 -8.76
N ILE A 600 35.71 8.76 -7.54
CA ILE A 600 34.48 9.50 -7.22
C ILE A 600 34.68 11.03 -7.26
N SER A 601 35.92 11.50 -7.07
CA SER A 601 36.27 12.93 -7.09
C SER A 601 35.70 13.74 -8.25
N PRO A 602 35.61 13.24 -9.51
CA PRO A 602 35.03 13.99 -10.61
C PRO A 602 33.61 14.50 -10.35
N PHE A 603 32.79 13.74 -9.63
CA PHE A 603 31.40 14.11 -9.30
C PHE A 603 31.30 15.08 -8.11
N LEU A 604 32.35 15.17 -7.30
CA LEU A 604 32.35 15.96 -6.06
C LEU A 604 33.02 17.34 -6.23
N SER A 605 33.48 17.66 -7.44
CA SER A 605 34.23 18.89 -7.72
C SER A 605 33.47 20.17 -7.33
N SER A 606 32.14 20.18 -7.48
CA SER A 606 31.29 21.32 -7.09
C SER A 606 31.18 21.51 -5.58
N MET A 607 31.32 20.46 -4.79
CA MET A 607 31.27 20.55 -3.33
C MET A 607 32.57 21.12 -2.74
N LEU A 608 33.65 21.13 -3.53
CA LEU A 608 34.92 21.74 -3.17
C LEU A 608 34.97 23.26 -3.46
N GLU A 609 33.94 23.80 -4.12
CA GLU A 609 33.81 25.24 -4.36
C GLU A 609 33.39 25.99 -3.07
N LYS A 610 33.89 27.21 -2.90
CA LYS A 610 33.63 28.02 -1.70
C LYS A 610 32.14 28.31 -1.51
N GLY A 611 31.60 28.05 -0.33
CA GLY A 611 30.19 28.29 0.02
C GLY A 611 29.24 27.13 -0.33
N LYS A 612 29.77 26.02 -0.84
CA LYS A 612 29.04 24.83 -1.29
C LYS A 612 29.41 23.57 -0.51
N GLU A 613 30.30 23.70 0.48
CA GLU A 613 30.91 22.60 1.22
C GLU A 613 29.92 21.86 2.15
N ASN A 614 28.81 22.51 2.47
CA ASN A 614 27.78 22.00 3.38
C ASN A 614 26.54 21.44 2.65
N SER A 615 26.51 21.40 1.32
CA SER A 615 25.40 20.77 0.59
C SER A 615 25.36 19.26 0.86
N PRO A 616 24.20 18.69 1.26
CA PRO A 616 24.08 17.24 1.44
C PRO A 616 24.00 16.53 0.08
N LEU A 617 24.85 15.52 -0.11
CA LEU A 617 24.81 14.64 -1.29
C LEU A 617 25.05 13.19 -0.87
N ASN A 618 24.09 12.33 -1.22
CA ASN A 618 24.21 10.89 -1.09
C ASN A 618 24.57 10.26 -2.44
N VAL A 619 25.59 9.40 -2.46
CA VAL A 619 26.06 8.75 -3.69
C VAL A 619 26.03 7.23 -3.55
N SER A 620 25.34 6.55 -4.45
CA SER A 620 25.45 5.10 -4.59
C SER A 620 26.43 4.77 -5.71
N ALA A 621 27.49 4.03 -5.38
CA ALA A 621 28.56 3.65 -6.30
C ALA A 621 28.86 2.14 -6.22
N VAL A 622 27.85 1.34 -5.91
CA VAL A 622 27.93 -0.12 -5.79
C VAL A 622 28.32 -0.75 -7.14
N ASN A 623 29.06 -1.85 -7.07
CA ASN A 623 29.54 -2.67 -8.18
C ASN A 623 30.43 -1.90 -9.17
N ASN A 624 31.28 -1.00 -8.67
CA ASN A 624 32.38 -0.38 -9.42
C ASN A 624 33.72 -1.01 -9.00
N TRP A 625 34.08 -2.17 -9.54
CA TRP A 625 35.22 -2.99 -9.07
C TRP A 625 36.59 -2.30 -9.06
N TYR A 626 36.78 -1.26 -9.86
CA TYR A 626 38.05 -0.53 -9.96
C TYR A 626 38.05 0.81 -9.21
N LEU A 627 37.06 1.05 -8.34
CA LEU A 627 36.93 2.31 -7.60
C LEU A 627 38.10 2.49 -6.62
N ASN A 628 38.83 3.60 -6.76
CA ASN A 628 40.00 3.87 -5.93
C ASN A 628 39.63 4.22 -4.48
N VAL A 629 39.97 3.35 -3.54
CA VAL A 629 39.71 3.53 -2.10
C VAL A 629 40.33 4.80 -1.53
N ARG A 630 41.57 5.13 -1.93
CA ARG A 630 42.26 6.34 -1.44
C ARG A 630 41.52 7.59 -1.87
N ASP A 631 40.90 7.58 -3.04
CA ASP A 631 40.07 8.67 -3.51
C ASP A 631 38.81 8.85 -2.66
N VAL A 632 38.09 7.76 -2.39
CA VAL A 632 36.90 7.75 -1.53
C VAL A 632 37.21 8.27 -0.12
N ARG A 633 38.25 7.69 0.53
CA ARG A 633 38.71 8.13 1.87
C ARG A 633 39.09 9.61 1.87
N ARG A 634 39.82 10.07 0.84
CA ARG A 634 40.22 11.48 0.69
C ARG A 634 39.01 12.40 0.59
N MET A 635 37.96 12.02 -0.14
CA MET A 635 36.75 12.82 -0.30
C MET A 635 35.91 12.84 0.98
N LEU A 636 35.73 11.71 1.66
CA LEU A 636 35.07 11.62 2.96
C LEU A 636 35.74 12.51 4.02
N ASN A 637 37.07 12.61 4.01
CA ASN A 637 37.82 13.48 4.93
C ASN A 637 37.63 14.98 4.61
N LYS A 638 37.46 15.33 3.33
CA LYS A 638 37.34 16.73 2.90
C LYS A 638 35.90 17.27 3.01
N LEU A 639 34.90 16.44 2.74
CA LEU A 639 33.51 16.84 2.58
C LEU A 639 32.68 16.26 3.72
N LYS A 640 32.13 17.11 4.60
CA LYS A 640 31.42 16.67 5.81
C LYS A 640 30.01 16.12 5.53
N ASN A 641 29.29 16.70 4.57
CA ASN A 641 27.90 16.37 4.24
C ASN A 641 27.77 15.45 3.01
N PHE A 642 28.80 14.66 2.76
CA PHE A 642 28.85 13.65 1.69
C PHE A 642 28.73 12.25 2.32
N THR A 643 27.79 11.46 1.80
CA THR A 643 27.65 10.03 2.13
C THR A 643 27.80 9.20 0.86
N ILE A 644 28.34 7.98 1.01
CA ILE A 644 28.52 7.08 -0.12
C ILE A 644 28.28 5.62 0.27
N THR A 645 27.61 4.88 -0.62
CA THR A 645 27.47 3.42 -0.56
C THR A 645 28.35 2.78 -1.63
N VAL A 646 29.14 1.78 -1.25
CA VAL A 646 30.06 1.02 -2.13
C VAL A 646 29.90 -0.48 -1.91
N SER A 647 30.44 -1.30 -2.81
CA SER A 647 30.45 -2.75 -2.66
C SER A 647 31.45 -3.26 -1.61
N THR A 648 31.18 -4.46 -1.08
CA THR A 648 32.02 -5.20 -0.13
C THR A 648 33.20 -5.97 -0.76
N PHE A 649 33.64 -5.69 -1.98
CA PHE A 649 34.78 -6.44 -2.57
C PHE A 649 36.16 -6.00 -2.05
N ASP A 650 36.26 -4.86 -1.35
CA ASP A 650 37.52 -4.27 -0.94
C ASP A 650 37.64 -4.24 0.61
N GLU A 651 38.58 -5.03 1.15
CA GLU A 651 38.79 -5.17 2.61
C GLU A 651 39.09 -3.83 3.29
N ASP A 652 39.79 -2.94 2.59
CA ASP A 652 40.17 -1.61 3.04
C ASP A 652 38.93 -0.70 3.18
N LEU A 653 37.97 -0.78 2.24
CA LEU A 653 36.67 -0.08 2.34
C LEU A 653 35.79 -0.67 3.45
N ILE A 654 35.74 -1.99 3.60
CA ILE A 654 35.00 -2.66 4.69
C ILE A 654 35.51 -2.20 6.06
N GLU A 655 36.83 -2.15 6.25
CA GLU A 655 37.41 -1.64 7.50
C GLU A 655 37.00 -0.18 7.74
N THR A 656 37.01 0.64 6.69
CA THR A 656 36.58 2.04 6.77
C THR A 656 35.09 2.17 7.13
N CYS A 657 34.22 1.31 6.59
CA CYS A 657 32.78 1.25 6.88
C CYS A 657 32.50 1.06 8.38
N ARG A 658 33.32 0.24 9.09
CA ARG A 658 33.14 -0.03 10.52
C ARG A 658 33.28 1.21 11.41
N TYR A 659 34.00 2.23 10.94
CA TYR A 659 34.34 3.43 11.73
C TYR A 659 33.69 4.72 11.19
N SER A 660 32.94 4.66 10.09
CA SER A 660 32.36 5.84 9.45
C SER A 660 30.88 5.64 9.12
N ALA A 661 30.00 6.32 9.85
CA ALA A 661 28.56 6.36 9.57
C ALA A 661 28.19 7.01 8.21
N ARG A 662 29.16 7.60 7.49
CA ARG A 662 28.98 8.24 6.17
C ARG A 662 29.40 7.34 4.99
N LEU A 663 29.94 6.17 5.28
CA LEU A 663 30.32 5.17 4.28
C LEU A 663 29.54 3.89 4.59
N SER A 664 28.68 3.48 3.68
CA SER A 664 27.97 2.20 3.75
C SER A 664 28.60 1.20 2.79
N CYS A 665 28.59 -0.07 3.17
CA CYS A 665 29.06 -1.18 2.37
C CYS A 665 27.89 -2.13 2.10
N GLU A 666 27.62 -2.45 0.84
CA GLU A 666 26.53 -3.36 0.43
C GLU A 666 27.11 -4.66 -0.15
N GLU A 667 26.53 -5.80 0.22
CA GLU A 667 26.99 -7.11 -0.24
C GLU A 667 26.84 -7.27 -1.75
N THR A 668 27.91 -7.72 -2.41
CA THR A 668 27.90 -8.05 -3.83
C THR A 668 27.21 -9.38 -4.07
N HIS A 669 26.22 -9.43 -4.95
CA HIS A 669 25.70 -10.69 -5.47
C HIS A 669 26.70 -11.27 -6.51
N TYR A 670 27.39 -12.35 -6.12
CA TYR A 670 28.45 -13.01 -6.91
C TYR A 670 28.00 -13.65 -8.24
N ASN A 671 26.69 -13.69 -8.53
CA ASN A 671 26.14 -14.23 -9.79
C ASN A 671 26.02 -13.19 -10.93
N GLU A 672 26.30 -11.92 -10.67
CA GLU A 672 26.13 -10.87 -11.67
C GLU A 672 27.45 -10.65 -12.44
N ASN A 673 27.44 -11.00 -13.72
CA ASN A 673 28.63 -11.18 -14.54
C ASN A 673 29.42 -9.87 -14.72
N PRO A 674 30.77 -9.89 -14.70
CA PRO A 674 31.60 -8.71 -14.94
C PRO A 674 31.48 -8.03 -16.29
N GLU A 675 30.92 -8.76 -17.25
CA GLU A 675 30.75 -8.36 -18.63
C GLU A 675 29.42 -7.61 -18.88
N GLU A 676 28.59 -7.36 -17.86
CA GLU A 676 27.28 -6.71 -18.03
C GLU A 676 27.32 -5.21 -18.37
N THR A 677 28.51 -4.61 -18.48
CA THR A 677 28.66 -3.30 -19.12
C THR A 677 28.80 -3.43 -20.64
N ASP A 678 29.12 -4.60 -21.20
CA ASP A 678 29.36 -4.74 -22.63
C ASP A 678 28.10 -4.47 -23.47
N TYR A 679 28.24 -3.48 -24.35
CA TYR A 679 27.62 -3.56 -25.67
C TYR A 679 28.27 -4.75 -26.37
N SER A 680 27.64 -5.93 -26.33
CA SER A 680 27.93 -6.89 -27.38
C SER A 680 27.38 -6.29 -28.68
N ASP A 681 28.30 -5.72 -29.45
CA ASP A 681 28.15 -5.46 -30.87
C ASP A 681 27.81 -6.81 -31.54
N ASP A 682 26.53 -7.10 -31.74
CA ASP A 682 26.14 -8.07 -32.76
C ASP A 682 25.90 -7.29 -34.05
N ASP A 683 26.99 -7.17 -34.81
CA ASP A 683 26.98 -6.75 -36.20
C ASP A 683 25.91 -7.56 -36.95
N GLY A 684 25.13 -6.87 -37.78
CA GLY A 684 24.11 -7.50 -38.60
C GLY A 684 24.72 -8.56 -39.54
N ASN A 685 24.47 -9.84 -39.23
CA ASN A 685 24.04 -10.90 -40.14
C ASN A 685 24.30 -12.27 -39.49
N SER A 686 23.27 -12.84 -38.88
CA SER A 686 22.95 -14.25 -39.11
C SER A 686 21.47 -14.48 -38.85
N GLU A 687 20.76 -14.80 -39.92
CA GLU A 687 19.60 -15.67 -39.80
C GLU A 687 20.13 -16.99 -39.22
N ASP A 688 19.77 -17.30 -37.97
CA ASP A 688 19.48 -18.67 -37.54
C ASP A 688 18.92 -18.66 -36.12
N GLU A 689 17.67 -19.14 -36.02
CA GLU A 689 17.07 -19.59 -34.78
C GLU A 689 17.94 -20.70 -34.18
N LEU A 690 18.51 -20.47 -32.99
CA LEU A 690 18.80 -21.57 -32.08
C LEU A 690 18.28 -21.24 -30.68
N TYR A 691 17.11 -21.80 -30.42
CA TYR A 691 16.56 -22.08 -29.12
C TYR A 691 17.60 -22.85 -28.28
N TYR A 692 18.19 -22.18 -27.29
CA TYR A 692 18.73 -22.83 -26.10
C TYR A 692 18.23 -22.07 -24.88
N GLY A 693 17.55 -22.80 -24.01
CA GLY A 693 17.07 -22.32 -22.73
C GLY A 693 18.23 -21.92 -21.83
N SER A 694 18.42 -20.63 -21.69
CA SER A 694 18.85 -20.00 -20.45
C SER A 694 18.03 -18.73 -20.35
N GLN A 695 17.06 -18.79 -19.46
CA GLN A 695 16.31 -17.64 -18.98
C GLN A 695 17.22 -16.42 -18.79
N ASP A 696 17.04 -15.38 -19.61
CA ASP A 696 17.35 -13.98 -19.27
C ASP A 696 16.39 -13.48 -18.17
N SER A 697 16.09 -14.32 -17.17
CA SER A 697 15.22 -14.00 -16.04
C SER A 697 15.98 -13.71 -14.75
N ASP A 698 17.32 -13.56 -14.84
CA ASP A 698 18.19 -13.13 -13.73
C ASP A 698 18.87 -11.77 -14.02
N ASP A 699 18.30 -10.98 -14.95
CA ASP A 699 18.49 -9.54 -14.94
C ASP A 699 17.89 -9.03 -13.62
N GLY A 700 18.71 -8.73 -12.60
CA GLY A 700 18.33 -8.06 -11.35
C GLY A 700 17.75 -6.65 -11.51
N PHE A 701 16.89 -6.45 -12.50
CA PHE A 701 15.71 -5.62 -12.41
C PHE A 701 14.63 -6.43 -11.68
N ASP A 702 14.85 -6.63 -10.39
CA ASP A 702 13.78 -7.00 -9.49
C ASP A 702 12.75 -5.86 -9.61
N LEU A 703 11.63 -6.12 -10.31
CA LEU A 703 10.48 -5.21 -10.35
C LEU A 703 9.89 -4.98 -8.94
N HIS A 704 10.43 -5.66 -7.92
CA HIS A 704 9.99 -5.58 -6.53
C HIS A 704 11.05 -5.36 -5.44
N ASN A 705 12.37 -5.36 -5.69
CA ASN A 705 13.36 -5.07 -4.64
C ASN A 705 14.49 -4.17 -5.17
N GLY A 706 14.58 -2.97 -4.59
CA GLY A 706 15.51 -1.91 -4.99
C GLY A 706 15.07 -0.51 -4.56
N LEU A 707 14.03 -0.43 -3.72
CA LEU A 707 13.64 0.73 -2.93
C LEU A 707 13.74 0.32 -1.45
N ASP A 708 14.92 0.41 -0.87
CA ASP A 708 15.06 0.38 0.59
C ASP A 708 14.33 1.61 1.17
N GLU A 709 13.10 1.35 1.63
CA GLU A 709 12.32 1.89 2.75
C GLU A 709 12.42 3.36 3.22
N ASN A 710 13.07 4.31 2.55
CA ASN A 710 13.18 5.69 3.08
C ASN A 710 12.81 6.87 2.17
N ASP A 711 12.27 6.67 0.96
CA ASP A 711 11.79 7.78 0.12
C ASP A 711 10.34 7.59 -0.33
N ASN A 712 9.42 7.74 0.61
CA ASN A 712 7.97 7.85 0.37
C ASN A 712 7.62 9.29 -0.09
N PHE A 713 7.95 9.64 -1.33
CA PHE A 713 7.46 10.86 -1.97
C PHE A 713 7.34 10.64 -3.49
N PHE A 714 6.28 9.96 -3.94
CA PHE A 714 5.45 10.23 -5.14
C PHE A 714 4.43 9.09 -5.25
N GLY A 715 3.14 9.43 -5.24
CA GLY A 715 2.04 8.48 -5.08
C GLY A 715 2.00 7.40 -6.16
N GLY A 716 2.18 6.15 -5.73
CA GLY A 716 1.79 4.96 -6.45
C GLY A 716 0.48 4.44 -5.87
N TYR A 717 -0.57 4.40 -6.70
CA TYR A 717 -1.71 3.55 -6.43
C TYR A 717 -1.26 2.08 -6.55
N GLY A 718 -1.38 1.34 -5.44
CA GLY A 718 -1.82 -0.05 -5.41
C GLY A 718 -0.83 -1.15 -5.85
N TYR A 719 -0.04 -1.65 -4.90
CA TYR A 719 -0.13 -3.06 -4.53
C TYR A 719 -0.65 -3.11 -3.09
N GLU A 720 -1.87 -2.60 -2.89
CA GLU A 720 -2.59 -2.92 -1.68
C GLU A 720 -2.99 -4.39 -1.80
N ASN A 721 -2.51 -5.22 -0.88
CA ASN A 721 -3.10 -6.53 -0.63
C ASN A 721 -4.63 -6.36 -0.66
N PRO A 722 -5.41 -7.12 -1.45
CA PRO A 722 -6.86 -6.99 -1.50
C PRO A 722 -7.54 -7.07 -0.12
N ASP A 723 -6.89 -7.70 0.87
CA ASP A 723 -7.29 -7.65 2.28
C ASP A 723 -7.24 -6.23 2.89
N ASN A 724 -6.25 -5.41 2.49
CA ASN A 724 -6.04 -4.04 2.96
C ASN A 724 -7.00 -3.03 2.33
N VAL A 725 -7.36 -3.15 1.05
CA VAL A 725 -8.35 -2.24 0.41
C VAL A 725 -9.72 -2.39 1.09
N PHE A 726 -10.15 -3.63 1.34
CA PHE A 726 -11.39 -3.93 2.04
C PHE A 726 -11.33 -3.47 3.51
N HIS A 727 -10.22 -3.73 4.21
CA HIS A 727 -10.03 -3.28 5.60
C HIS A 727 -9.99 -1.76 5.73
N GLU A 728 -9.32 -1.03 4.83
CA GLU A 728 -9.25 0.43 4.85
C GLU A 728 -10.59 1.06 4.46
N MET A 729 -11.28 0.58 3.42
CA MET A 729 -12.63 1.05 3.05
C MET A 729 -13.66 0.77 4.15
N PHE A 730 -13.63 -0.43 4.75
CA PHE A 730 -14.51 -0.79 5.87
C PHE A 730 -14.19 0.03 7.13
N ARG A 731 -12.90 0.21 7.48
CA ARG A 731 -12.48 1.06 8.60
C ARG A 731 -12.79 2.54 8.37
N ALA A 732 -12.78 3.02 7.12
CA ALA A 732 -13.11 4.40 6.78
C ALA A 732 -14.63 4.66 6.88
N MET A 733 -15.49 3.72 6.46
CA MET A 733 -16.95 3.88 6.56
C MET A 733 -17.48 3.63 7.99
N MET A 734 -16.89 2.71 8.74
CA MET A 734 -17.17 2.54 10.19
C MET A 734 -16.77 3.76 11.02
N ARG A 735 -15.87 4.63 10.52
CA ARG A 735 -15.42 5.87 11.18
C ARG A 735 -16.43 7.02 11.06
N ASN A 736 -17.31 7.04 10.05
CA ASN A 736 -18.22 8.16 9.79
C ASN A 736 -19.58 8.04 10.47
N GLY A 737 -19.87 6.95 11.20
CA GLY A 737 -21.15 6.80 11.89
C GLY A 737 -22.36 6.69 10.95
N ASP A 738 -22.17 6.40 9.66
CA ASP A 738 -23.24 6.20 8.67
C ASP A 738 -23.98 4.83 8.85
N ILE A 739 -23.85 4.21 10.03
CA ILE A 739 -24.58 3.00 10.43
C ILE A 739 -25.40 3.32 11.68
N ASP A 740 -26.33 4.28 11.54
CA ASP A 740 -27.57 4.29 12.31
C ASP A 740 -28.74 3.87 11.41
#